data_AF-A0A3A4K1C5-F1
#
_entry.id   AF-A0A3A4K1C5-F1
#
_cell.length_a   1.000
_cell.length_b   1.000
_cell.length_c   1.000
_cell.angle_alpha   90.00
_cell.angle_beta   90.00
_cell.angle_gamma   90.00
#
_symmetry.space_group_name_H-M   'P 1'
#
loop_
_entity.id
_entity.type
_entity.pdbx_description
1 polymer ?
#
loop_
_entity_poly.entity_id
_entity_poly.type
_entity_poly.pdbx_seq_one_letter_code
_entity_poly.pdbx_strand_id
1 'polypeptide(L)'
;MEDKPSLLIVRKRPLEAAELERQASQLASFDGIDAYQAKLMLNGIGLAILYKGERGVAETLGDMLSGFGAAWMIVDGPPEVASPRLVRGIDVSAHSIVFKTNDAPFLFAGGSRVLAVLGDLGGRLLTKMMRVAARQRQIRLTEDEKYAAIIQSKAVLDLYVLPDAFANVPAAPLAPLRIVLGKWNPSGLGDQASHSARLNLDRLIRLIRKYAGIFRLEMDFGLFQLPGCRNEYSRREEDEARNLHSLSTYGGYIFELYRQQEARGESIAGAKKQSAPPKALKGFSGLAAALGAKASSQPAGDMLPLMPPDEPDLPPPPQIKIPWRRPIFASSDLIAAGVPALYLFLSALRLIATNERLLVVIGAVLQSGVLFVAGAIAMGYGAFHYLRLKRWIENTPTSKVRSLAMGLIEVEGVAVRKYQVISPLTMLPCVYYSVRKYNLDADAAQPSWSLSSVISSGLVPFYLDDDTGRVLVDPTRAKIRPTHTQTVSGPCPLGMVTALSMSENITYVEESIPEGATLYVLGQAVEYREEKPNLVQRVAERLRRLKGNPARLSAYDADGNGAIDADEWEAARRDATDSAIAESLGGGAKAQESHIAIRRPDTAGVPFVIAGSREAKLTFKLRLISAILAFLAFASLCAAVLGWVAAFSLD
;
A
#
# COMPACT_ATOMS: atom_id res chain seq x y z
N MET A 1 -36.90 -12.48 -8.51
CA MET A 1 -35.71 -12.10 -9.29
C MET A 1 -34.98 -11.08 -8.44
N GLU A 2 -33.93 -11.49 -7.72
CA GLU A 2 -33.05 -10.51 -7.07
C GLU A 2 -32.34 -9.75 -8.19
N ASP A 3 -32.59 -8.44 -8.29
CA ASP A 3 -31.90 -7.58 -9.23
C ASP A 3 -30.40 -7.62 -8.91
N LYS A 4 -29.56 -7.87 -9.92
CA LYS A 4 -28.11 -7.84 -9.72
C LYS A 4 -27.71 -6.42 -9.30
N PRO A 5 -26.85 -6.25 -8.29
CA PRO A 5 -26.46 -4.92 -7.82
C PRO A 5 -25.66 -4.18 -8.89
N SER A 6 -26.08 -2.96 -9.21
CA SER A 6 -25.37 -2.06 -10.13
C SER A 6 -24.13 -1.48 -9.47
N LEU A 7 -23.11 -1.20 -10.28
CA LEU A 7 -21.84 -0.59 -9.87
C LEU A 7 -21.75 0.84 -10.39
N LEU A 8 -21.53 1.80 -9.50
CA LEU A 8 -21.17 3.17 -9.84
C LEU A 8 -19.66 3.29 -9.90
N ILE A 9 -19.11 3.60 -11.08
CA ILE A 9 -17.68 3.76 -11.29
C ILE A 9 -17.39 5.22 -11.62
N VAL A 10 -16.43 5.81 -10.92
CA VAL A 10 -16.00 7.21 -11.06
C VAL A 10 -14.57 7.29 -11.57
N ARG A 11 -14.27 8.28 -12.40
CA ARG A 11 -12.91 8.65 -12.80
C ARG A 11 -12.28 9.56 -11.76
N LYS A 12 -11.22 9.09 -11.13
CA LYS A 12 -10.45 9.85 -10.15
C LYS A 12 -9.81 11.06 -10.80
N ARG A 13 -9.66 12.12 -10.01
CA ARG A 13 -8.99 13.34 -10.41
C ARG A 13 -8.18 13.89 -9.24
N PRO A 14 -7.03 14.54 -9.49
CA PRO A 14 -6.30 15.22 -8.43
C PRO A 14 -7.15 16.39 -7.92
N LEU A 15 -7.50 16.35 -6.63
CA LEU A 15 -8.31 17.39 -5.95
C LEU A 15 -7.49 18.09 -4.87
N GLU A 16 -7.75 19.38 -4.69
CA GLU A 16 -7.23 20.14 -3.54
C GLU A 16 -7.90 19.67 -2.24
N ALA A 17 -7.17 19.74 -1.12
CA ALA A 17 -7.60 19.14 0.14
C ALA A 17 -8.98 19.64 0.62
N ALA A 18 -9.24 20.95 0.52
CA ALA A 18 -10.52 21.55 0.93
C ALA A 18 -11.68 21.13 0.01
N GLU A 19 -11.43 21.01 -1.30
CA GLU A 19 -12.45 20.57 -2.25
C GLU A 19 -12.77 19.08 -2.06
N LEU A 20 -11.75 18.27 -1.83
CA LEU A 20 -11.88 16.84 -1.53
C LEU A 20 -12.68 16.60 -0.25
N GLU A 21 -12.41 17.36 0.82
CA GLU A 21 -13.14 17.26 2.09
C GLU A 21 -14.62 17.57 1.90
N ARG A 22 -14.93 18.63 1.16
CA ARG A 22 -16.30 19.05 0.86
C ARG A 22 -17.06 18.02 0.04
N GLN A 23 -16.48 17.55 -1.07
CA GLN A 23 -17.14 16.56 -1.95
C GLN A 23 -17.33 15.22 -1.25
N ALA A 24 -16.33 14.77 -0.49
CA ALA A 24 -16.43 13.53 0.27
C ALA A 24 -17.49 13.58 1.38
N SER A 25 -17.60 14.72 2.08
CA SER A 25 -18.62 14.91 3.11
C SER A 25 -20.04 14.91 2.54
N GLN A 26 -20.22 15.42 1.31
CA GLN A 26 -21.51 15.39 0.61
C GLN A 26 -21.88 13.97 0.14
N LEU A 27 -20.91 13.18 -0.32
CA LEU A 27 -21.18 11.77 -0.69
C LEU A 27 -21.47 10.90 0.54
N ALA A 28 -20.84 11.20 1.68
CA ALA A 28 -21.02 10.46 2.93
C ALA A 28 -22.41 10.63 3.58
N SER A 29 -23.27 11.50 3.03
CA SER A 29 -24.66 11.58 3.48
C SER A 29 -25.51 10.40 3.01
N PHE A 30 -25.01 9.57 2.10
CA PHE A 30 -25.70 8.39 1.57
C PHE A 30 -25.28 7.14 2.31
N ASP A 31 -26.26 6.28 2.61
CA ASP A 31 -26.00 5.04 3.33
C ASP A 31 -25.11 4.09 2.51
N GLY A 32 -24.10 3.53 3.16
CA GLY A 32 -23.08 2.68 2.52
C GLY A 32 -21.88 3.41 1.89
N ILE A 33 -21.78 4.75 1.98
CA ILE A 33 -20.59 5.50 1.57
C ILE A 33 -19.96 6.21 2.77
N ASP A 34 -18.75 5.79 3.12
CA ASP A 34 -17.96 6.46 4.16
C ASP A 34 -17.20 7.68 3.59
N ALA A 35 -17.10 8.76 4.36
CA ALA A 35 -16.43 10.00 3.93
C ALA A 35 -14.97 9.75 3.58
N TYR A 36 -14.26 8.89 4.31
CA TYR A 36 -12.89 8.57 3.96
C TYR A 36 -12.80 7.72 2.68
N GLN A 37 -13.67 6.73 2.52
CA GLN A 37 -13.76 5.96 1.27
C GLN A 37 -14.03 6.87 0.06
N ALA A 38 -14.96 7.83 0.19
CA ALA A 38 -15.23 8.81 -0.85
C ALA A 38 -13.96 9.62 -1.22
N LYS A 39 -13.15 10.03 -0.23
CA LYS A 39 -11.87 10.73 -0.51
C LYS A 39 -10.92 9.88 -1.35
N LEU A 40 -10.80 8.58 -1.02
CA LEU A 40 -9.92 7.67 -1.74
C LEU A 40 -10.41 7.37 -3.16
N MET A 41 -11.73 7.30 -3.37
CA MET A 41 -12.33 7.02 -4.67
C MET A 41 -12.42 8.24 -5.58
N LEU A 42 -12.44 9.46 -5.03
CA LEU A 42 -12.44 10.70 -5.81
C LEU A 42 -11.03 11.20 -6.16
N ASN A 43 -10.07 11.10 -5.23
CA ASN A 43 -8.74 11.68 -5.41
C ASN A 43 -7.75 10.68 -6.02
N GLY A 44 -7.04 11.08 -7.08
CA GLY A 44 -5.97 10.29 -7.69
C GLY A 44 -6.09 10.16 -9.21
N ILE A 45 -5.65 9.01 -9.72
CA ILE A 45 -5.60 8.67 -11.16
C ILE A 45 -6.50 7.45 -11.41
N GLY A 46 -7.00 7.28 -12.64
CA GLY A 46 -7.73 6.08 -13.07
C GLY A 46 -9.20 6.02 -12.66
N LEU A 47 -9.75 4.81 -12.61
CA LEU A 47 -11.16 4.53 -12.29
C LEU A 47 -11.29 3.87 -10.91
N ALA A 48 -12.41 4.11 -10.24
CA ALA A 48 -12.76 3.47 -8.97
C ALA A 48 -14.24 3.16 -8.86
N ILE A 49 -14.56 2.05 -8.21
CA ILE A 49 -15.94 1.71 -7.82
C ILE A 49 -16.28 2.54 -6.59
N LEU A 50 -17.22 3.48 -6.72
CA LEU A 50 -17.67 4.34 -5.64
C LEU A 50 -18.81 3.69 -4.84
N TYR A 51 -19.73 3.00 -5.53
CA TYR A 51 -20.91 2.40 -4.92
C TYR A 51 -21.31 1.10 -5.62
N LYS A 52 -21.85 0.15 -4.84
CA LYS A 52 -22.42 -1.11 -5.31
C LYS A 52 -23.75 -1.32 -4.61
N GLY A 53 -24.85 -1.38 -5.36
CA GLY A 53 -26.18 -1.52 -4.76
C GLY A 53 -27.29 -1.24 -5.75
N GLU A 54 -28.35 -0.60 -5.26
CA GLU A 54 -29.53 -0.29 -6.06
C GLU A 54 -29.23 0.80 -7.11
N ARG A 55 -29.75 0.60 -8.33
CA ARG A 55 -29.51 1.50 -9.45
C ARG A 55 -29.98 2.93 -9.19
N GLY A 56 -31.14 3.12 -8.55
CA GLY A 56 -31.67 4.45 -8.26
C GLY A 56 -30.76 5.27 -7.32
N VAL A 57 -30.13 4.61 -6.34
CA VAL A 57 -29.13 5.25 -5.46
C VAL A 57 -27.88 5.61 -6.26
N ALA A 58 -27.42 4.70 -7.13
CA ALA A 58 -26.28 4.94 -8.00
C ALA A 58 -26.50 6.14 -8.95
N GLU A 59 -27.71 6.29 -9.50
CA GLU A 59 -28.08 7.43 -10.36
C GLU A 59 -28.07 8.76 -9.59
N THR A 60 -28.65 8.78 -8.38
CA THR A 60 -28.64 9.96 -7.52
C THR A 60 -27.21 10.40 -7.15
N LEU A 61 -26.35 9.44 -6.81
CA LEU A 61 -24.93 9.69 -6.56
C LEU A 61 -24.21 10.19 -7.82
N GLY A 62 -24.55 9.61 -8.97
CA GLY A 62 -24.08 10.04 -10.28
C GLY A 62 -24.38 11.51 -10.57
N ASP A 63 -25.61 11.96 -10.34
CA ASP A 63 -25.99 13.37 -10.55
C ASP A 63 -25.16 14.34 -9.71
N MET A 64 -24.85 13.97 -8.45
CA MET A 64 -23.91 14.74 -7.62
C MET A 64 -22.50 14.75 -8.19
N LEU A 65 -22.01 13.61 -8.70
CA LEU A 65 -20.69 13.53 -9.35
C LEU A 65 -20.61 14.41 -10.60
N SER A 66 -21.68 14.46 -11.41
CA SER A 66 -21.78 15.40 -12.53
C SER A 66 -21.76 16.85 -12.04
N GLY A 67 -22.44 17.17 -10.93
CA GLY A 67 -22.35 18.47 -10.26
C GLY A 67 -20.95 18.82 -9.75
N PHE A 68 -20.13 17.83 -9.42
CA PHE A 68 -18.73 18.02 -9.07
C PHE A 68 -17.81 18.14 -10.29
N GLY A 69 -18.29 17.81 -11.48
CA GLY A 69 -17.47 17.71 -12.70
C GLY A 69 -16.58 16.47 -12.73
N ALA A 70 -17.00 15.38 -12.09
CA ALA A 70 -16.34 14.08 -12.17
C ALA A 70 -17.03 13.20 -13.23
N ALA A 71 -16.26 12.51 -14.07
CA ALA A 71 -16.81 11.56 -15.03
C ALA A 71 -17.18 10.24 -14.34
N TRP A 72 -18.34 9.68 -14.66
CA TRP A 72 -18.83 8.44 -14.03
C TRP A 72 -19.73 7.61 -14.95
N MET A 73 -19.84 6.33 -14.65
CA MET A 73 -20.73 5.38 -15.33
C MET A 73 -21.39 4.43 -14.35
N ILE A 74 -22.55 3.90 -14.74
CA ILE A 74 -23.23 2.81 -14.03
C ILE A 74 -23.23 1.56 -14.90
N VAL A 75 -22.85 0.43 -14.32
CA VAL A 75 -22.77 -0.86 -15.02
C VAL A 75 -23.32 -1.98 -14.15
N ASP A 76 -24.06 -2.92 -14.75
CA ASP A 76 -24.68 -4.04 -14.03
C ASP A 76 -23.76 -5.27 -13.95
N GLY A 77 -22.58 -5.19 -14.58
CA GLY A 77 -21.57 -6.24 -14.64
C GLY A 77 -20.40 -5.86 -15.56
N PRO A 78 -19.41 -6.74 -15.72
CA PRO A 78 -18.34 -6.52 -16.67
C PRO A 78 -18.89 -6.44 -18.10
N PRO A 79 -18.47 -5.45 -18.90
CA PRO A 79 -18.94 -5.29 -20.27
C PRO A 79 -18.50 -6.49 -21.12
N GLU A 80 -19.41 -6.98 -21.95
CA GLU A 80 -19.07 -7.98 -22.95
C GLU A 80 -18.24 -7.35 -24.06
N VAL A 81 -17.14 -8.01 -24.45
CA VAL A 81 -16.24 -7.53 -25.50
C VAL A 81 -15.93 -8.65 -26.47
N ALA A 82 -15.99 -8.33 -27.76
CA ALA A 82 -15.81 -9.30 -28.83
C ALA A 82 -14.32 -9.64 -28.97
N SER A 83 -14.04 -10.79 -29.57
CA SER A 83 -12.66 -11.22 -29.81
C SER A 83 -11.87 -10.16 -30.60
N PRO A 84 -10.68 -9.75 -30.11
CA PRO A 84 -9.86 -8.75 -30.77
C PRO A 84 -9.37 -9.22 -32.14
N ARG A 85 -9.40 -8.31 -33.12
CA ARG A 85 -8.79 -8.51 -34.44
C ARG A 85 -7.31 -8.19 -34.37
N LEU A 86 -6.46 -9.21 -34.39
CA LEU A 86 -5.01 -9.04 -34.28
C LEU A 86 -4.43 -8.46 -35.58
N VAL A 87 -3.73 -7.34 -35.47
CA VAL A 87 -3.04 -6.68 -36.57
C VAL A 87 -1.71 -7.37 -36.87
N ARG A 88 -1.49 -7.73 -38.13
CA ARG A 88 -0.26 -8.35 -38.64
C ARG A 88 0.57 -7.43 -39.52
N GLY A 89 -0.03 -6.38 -40.06
CA GLY A 89 0.65 -5.38 -40.86
C GLY A 89 -0.28 -4.20 -41.15
N ILE A 90 0.29 -3.18 -41.77
CA ILE A 90 -0.46 -1.99 -42.20
C ILE A 90 -0.08 -1.64 -43.63
N ASP A 91 -0.99 -1.00 -44.36
CA ASP A 91 -0.67 -0.26 -45.58
C ASP A 91 -1.19 1.17 -45.40
N VAL A 92 -0.29 2.14 -45.55
CA VAL A 92 -0.61 3.56 -45.32
C VAL A 92 -0.86 4.26 -46.63
N SER A 93 -2.01 4.93 -46.73
CA SER A 93 -2.36 5.83 -47.84
C SER A 93 -2.36 7.29 -47.37
N ALA A 94 -2.63 8.23 -48.29
CA ALA A 94 -2.61 9.66 -47.99
C ALA A 94 -3.60 10.09 -46.88
N HIS A 95 -4.77 9.43 -46.80
CA HIS A 95 -5.85 9.78 -45.87
C HIS A 95 -6.48 8.56 -45.17
N SER A 96 -5.86 7.39 -45.25
CA SER A 96 -6.39 6.15 -44.64
C SER A 96 -5.27 5.18 -44.29
N ILE A 97 -5.58 4.26 -43.37
CA ILE A 97 -4.69 3.14 -43.01
C ILE A 97 -5.48 1.86 -43.22
N VAL A 98 -4.93 0.91 -43.97
CA VAL A 98 -5.50 -0.43 -44.07
C VAL A 98 -4.74 -1.33 -43.10
N PHE A 99 -5.44 -1.81 -42.07
CA PHE A 99 -4.89 -2.78 -41.13
C PHE A 99 -5.10 -4.20 -41.68
N LYS A 100 -4.00 -4.91 -41.95
CA LYS A 100 -4.03 -6.34 -42.28
C LYS A 100 -4.22 -7.12 -40.99
N THR A 101 -5.39 -7.71 -40.79
CA THR A 101 -5.70 -8.50 -39.59
C THR A 101 -5.70 -10.01 -39.88
N ASN A 102 -5.79 -10.85 -38.85
CA ASN A 102 -5.94 -12.31 -39.03
C ASN A 102 -7.24 -12.71 -39.75
N ASP A 103 -8.27 -11.86 -39.70
CA ASP A 103 -9.58 -12.15 -40.28
C ASP A 103 -9.69 -11.46 -41.64
N ALA A 104 -10.17 -10.22 -41.65
CA ALA A 104 -10.36 -9.40 -42.83
C ALA A 104 -9.59 -8.08 -42.69
N PRO A 105 -9.10 -7.49 -43.81
CA PRO A 105 -8.53 -6.15 -43.79
C PRO A 105 -9.53 -5.15 -43.20
N PHE A 106 -9.05 -4.28 -42.31
CA PHE A 106 -9.86 -3.22 -41.73
C PHE A 106 -9.41 -1.87 -42.27
N LEU A 107 -10.35 -1.14 -42.89
CA LEU A 107 -10.09 0.21 -43.39
C LEU A 107 -10.32 1.23 -42.28
N PHE A 108 -9.25 1.94 -41.92
CA PHE A 108 -9.30 3.11 -41.06
C PHE A 108 -9.37 4.38 -41.92
N ALA A 109 -10.55 4.99 -41.97
CA ALA A 109 -10.77 6.23 -42.70
C ALA A 109 -10.27 7.45 -41.91
N GLY A 110 -9.72 8.44 -42.61
CA GLY A 110 -9.40 9.73 -42.01
C GLY A 110 -10.66 10.41 -41.47
N GLY A 111 -10.54 11.08 -40.32
CA GLY A 111 -11.66 11.76 -39.65
C GLY A 111 -12.42 10.92 -38.63
N SER A 112 -12.16 9.61 -38.53
CA SER A 112 -12.85 8.74 -37.56
C SER A 112 -12.62 9.15 -36.10
N ARG A 113 -13.60 8.84 -35.25
CA ARG A 113 -13.51 8.92 -33.78
C ARG A 113 -12.81 7.67 -33.24
N VAL A 114 -11.75 7.83 -32.45
CA VAL A 114 -10.89 6.72 -32.01
C VAL A 114 -10.67 6.76 -30.51
N LEU A 115 -10.91 5.62 -29.87
CA LEU A 115 -10.43 5.31 -28.53
C LEU A 115 -9.25 4.33 -28.65
N ALA A 116 -8.10 4.74 -28.16
CA ALA A 116 -6.90 3.93 -28.06
C ALA A 116 -6.65 3.58 -26.59
N VAL A 117 -6.55 2.30 -26.26
CA VAL A 117 -6.20 1.81 -24.92
C VAL A 117 -4.80 1.20 -25.01
N LEU A 118 -3.84 1.85 -24.36
CA LEU A 118 -2.45 1.42 -24.31
C LEU A 118 -2.15 0.77 -22.95
N GLY A 119 -2.09 -0.56 -22.93
CA GLY A 119 -1.88 -1.35 -21.72
C GLY A 119 -0.42 -1.75 -21.47
N ASP A 120 -0.01 -1.75 -20.21
CA ASP A 120 1.27 -2.28 -19.75
C ASP A 120 1.11 -3.69 -19.18
N LEU A 121 1.47 -4.71 -19.96
CA LEU A 121 1.48 -6.11 -19.49
C LEU A 121 2.76 -6.48 -18.70
N GLY A 122 3.75 -5.58 -18.63
CA GLY A 122 5.04 -5.83 -17.97
C GLY A 122 5.21 -5.16 -16.61
N GLY A 123 4.30 -4.26 -16.21
CA GLY A 123 4.25 -3.66 -14.87
C GLY A 123 5.28 -2.56 -14.60
N ARG A 124 5.93 -2.02 -15.64
CA ARG A 124 6.84 -0.87 -15.51
C ARG A 124 6.13 0.40 -15.05
N LEU A 125 4.94 0.67 -15.57
CA LEU A 125 4.13 1.83 -15.20
C LEU A 125 3.77 1.77 -13.71
N LEU A 126 3.29 0.62 -13.25
CA LEU A 126 2.98 0.37 -11.84
C LEU A 126 4.22 0.57 -10.96
N THR A 127 5.36 0.01 -11.37
CA THR A 127 6.64 0.17 -10.65
C THR A 127 7.06 1.65 -10.57
N LYS A 128 6.87 2.43 -11.64
CA LYS A 128 7.16 3.86 -11.66
C LYS A 128 6.23 4.62 -10.72
N MET A 129 4.93 4.31 -10.74
CA MET A 129 3.93 4.91 -9.85
C MET A 129 4.27 4.67 -8.38
N MET A 130 4.72 3.45 -8.03
CA MET A 130 5.21 3.12 -6.69
C MET A 130 6.39 4.00 -6.27
N ARG A 131 7.37 4.18 -7.15
CA ARG A 131 8.54 5.04 -6.86
C ARG A 131 8.14 6.50 -6.66
N VAL A 132 7.17 6.99 -7.44
CA VAL A 132 6.65 8.35 -7.28
C VAL A 132 5.89 8.48 -5.95
N ALA A 133 5.03 7.51 -5.62
CA ALA A 133 4.33 7.45 -4.33
C ALA A 133 5.30 7.34 -3.13
N ALA A 134 6.44 6.67 -3.32
CA ALA A 134 7.50 6.59 -2.32
C ALA A 134 8.17 7.93 -2.02
N ARG A 135 8.14 8.85 -2.98
CA ARG A 135 8.84 10.14 -2.90
C ARG A 135 7.90 11.27 -2.54
N GLN A 136 6.72 11.29 -3.14
CA GLN A 136 5.80 12.43 -3.11
C GLN A 136 4.54 12.12 -2.30
N ARG A 137 4.02 13.15 -1.64
CA ARG A 137 2.77 13.09 -0.87
C ARG A 137 1.52 12.91 -1.76
N GLN A 138 1.58 13.36 -3.01
CA GLN A 138 0.57 13.15 -4.03
C GLN A 138 1.19 12.46 -5.26
N ILE A 139 0.56 11.40 -5.74
CA ILE A 139 1.00 10.70 -6.95
C ILE A 139 0.61 11.55 -8.17
N ARG A 140 1.58 12.28 -8.73
CA ARG A 140 1.40 13.01 -10.00
C ARG A 140 2.32 12.38 -11.06
N LEU A 141 1.71 11.71 -12.03
CA LEU A 141 2.38 11.21 -13.23
C LEU A 141 1.83 11.96 -14.43
N THR A 142 2.72 12.59 -15.20
CA THR A 142 2.32 13.22 -16.47
C THR A 142 1.99 12.16 -17.51
N GLU A 143 1.14 12.51 -18.48
CA GLU A 143 0.78 11.61 -19.59
C GLU A 143 2.02 11.13 -20.37
N ASP A 144 3.02 11.99 -20.57
CA ASP A 144 4.30 11.65 -21.22
C ASP A 144 5.09 10.60 -20.43
N GLU A 145 5.09 10.71 -19.10
CA GLU A 145 5.77 9.77 -18.23
C GLU A 145 5.09 8.40 -18.20
N LYS A 146 3.75 8.37 -18.25
CA LYS A 146 2.98 7.13 -18.38
C LYS A 146 3.29 6.47 -19.71
N TYR A 147 3.16 7.23 -20.79
CA TYR A 147 3.39 6.78 -22.16
C TYR A 147 4.80 6.17 -22.31
N ALA A 148 5.83 6.89 -21.86
CA ALA A 148 7.21 6.41 -21.91
C ALA A 148 7.42 5.12 -21.11
N ALA A 149 6.81 4.98 -19.94
CA ALA A 149 6.91 3.78 -19.13
C ALA A 149 6.27 2.56 -19.80
N ILE A 150 5.10 2.73 -20.42
CA ILE A 150 4.38 1.65 -21.10
C ILE A 150 5.13 1.21 -22.36
N ILE A 151 5.56 2.15 -23.21
CA ILE A 151 6.29 1.84 -24.46
C ILE A 151 7.60 1.10 -24.20
N GLN A 152 8.27 1.36 -23.07
CA GLN A 152 9.49 0.65 -22.68
C GLN A 152 9.24 -0.76 -22.14
N SER A 153 7.99 -1.10 -21.83
CA SER A 153 7.54 -2.37 -21.27
C SER A 153 6.99 -3.34 -22.34
N LYS A 154 6.17 -4.32 -21.93
CA LYS A 154 5.34 -5.15 -22.80
C LYS A 154 4.05 -4.40 -23.17
N ALA A 155 4.15 -3.44 -24.08
CA ALA A 155 3.02 -2.63 -24.53
C ALA A 155 2.06 -3.42 -25.43
N VAL A 156 0.76 -3.27 -25.20
CA VAL A 156 -0.31 -3.72 -26.11
C VAL A 156 -1.27 -2.57 -26.33
N LEU A 157 -1.63 -2.34 -27.59
CA LEU A 157 -2.53 -1.28 -28.00
C LEU A 157 -3.82 -1.89 -28.55
N ASP A 158 -4.94 -1.59 -27.92
CA ASP A 158 -6.27 -1.87 -28.45
C ASP A 158 -6.88 -0.59 -29.02
N LEU A 159 -7.31 -0.63 -30.27
CA LEU A 159 -7.95 0.47 -30.97
C LEU A 159 -9.43 0.17 -31.20
N TYR A 160 -10.26 1.09 -30.76
CA TYR A 160 -11.70 1.10 -30.95
C TYR A 160 -12.07 2.25 -31.86
N VAL A 161 -12.62 1.94 -33.04
CA VAL A 161 -13.22 2.95 -33.92
C VAL A 161 -14.64 3.17 -33.43
N LEU A 162 -14.91 4.38 -32.96
CA LEU A 162 -16.19 4.76 -32.38
C LEU A 162 -17.15 5.23 -33.49
N PRO A 163 -18.46 5.03 -33.31
CA PRO A 163 -19.49 5.57 -34.19
C PRO A 163 -19.52 7.10 -34.13
N ASP A 164 -20.06 7.73 -35.18
CA ASP A 164 -20.22 9.20 -35.23
C ASP A 164 -21.19 9.72 -34.17
N ALA A 165 -22.19 8.93 -33.79
CA ALA A 165 -23.09 9.17 -32.66
C ALA A 165 -23.47 7.83 -32.00
N PHE A 166 -23.58 7.81 -30.67
CA PHE A 166 -23.96 6.60 -29.94
C PHE A 166 -25.45 6.25 -30.00
N ALA A 167 -26.31 7.18 -30.45
CA ALA A 167 -27.76 7.05 -30.42
C ALA A 167 -28.33 5.82 -31.17
N ASN A 168 -27.59 5.28 -32.15
CA ASN A 168 -28.03 4.17 -33.01
C ASN A 168 -27.13 2.94 -32.93
N VAL A 169 -26.27 2.83 -31.92
CA VAL A 169 -25.34 1.71 -31.81
C VAL A 169 -25.97 0.61 -30.95
N PRO A 170 -26.25 -0.58 -31.51
CA PRO A 170 -26.72 -1.70 -30.70
C PRO A 170 -25.69 -1.98 -29.61
N ALA A 171 -26.12 -2.48 -28.45
CA ALA A 171 -25.25 -2.89 -27.35
C ALA A 171 -24.29 -4.06 -27.70
N ALA A 172 -24.09 -4.34 -28.99
CA ALA A 172 -23.22 -5.37 -29.49
C ALA A 172 -21.75 -5.06 -29.13
N PRO A 173 -20.99 -6.09 -28.74
CA PRO A 173 -19.63 -5.90 -28.28
C PRO A 173 -18.72 -5.47 -29.43
N LEU A 174 -18.08 -4.30 -29.28
CA LEU A 174 -17.10 -3.82 -30.26
C LEU A 174 -15.85 -4.71 -30.25
N ALA A 175 -15.42 -5.13 -31.44
CA ALA A 175 -14.18 -5.88 -31.61
C ALA A 175 -13.00 -4.90 -31.76
N PRO A 176 -12.06 -4.81 -30.80
CA PRO A 176 -10.91 -3.94 -30.94
C PRO A 176 -9.91 -4.48 -31.98
N LEU A 177 -9.23 -3.56 -32.66
CA LEU A 177 -8.00 -3.88 -33.39
C LEU A 177 -6.85 -3.93 -32.39
N ARG A 178 -6.24 -5.11 -32.25
CA ARG A 178 -5.15 -5.33 -31.30
C ARG A 178 -3.80 -5.29 -31.99
N ILE A 179 -2.91 -4.45 -31.48
CA ILE A 179 -1.52 -4.34 -31.94
C ILE A 179 -0.62 -4.71 -30.76
N VAL A 180 0.05 -5.85 -30.88
CA VAL A 180 1.02 -6.32 -29.88
C VAL A 180 2.42 -5.90 -30.31
N LEU A 181 3.17 -5.29 -29.39
CA LEU A 181 4.54 -4.83 -29.64
C LEU A 181 5.40 -5.95 -30.26
N GLY A 182 5.94 -5.71 -31.46
CA GLY A 182 6.83 -6.65 -32.17
C GLY A 182 6.15 -7.82 -32.87
N LYS A 183 4.82 -7.98 -32.80
CA LYS A 183 4.08 -9.08 -33.47
C LYS A 183 3.37 -8.67 -34.78
N TRP A 184 3.79 -7.56 -35.39
CA TRP A 184 3.26 -7.03 -36.65
C TRP A 184 4.38 -6.51 -37.56
N ASN A 185 4.15 -6.49 -38.87
CA ASN A 185 5.10 -6.05 -39.88
C ASN A 185 5.06 -4.52 -40.07
N PRO A 186 6.15 -3.78 -39.75
CA PRO A 186 6.20 -2.33 -39.82
C PRO A 186 6.52 -1.76 -41.21
N SER A 187 6.77 -2.59 -42.22
CA SER A 187 7.14 -2.14 -43.59
C SER A 187 6.15 -1.14 -44.20
N GLY A 188 4.87 -1.23 -43.86
CA GLY A 188 3.85 -0.28 -44.31
C GLY A 188 4.01 1.16 -43.80
N LEU A 189 4.91 1.42 -42.84
CA LEU A 189 5.31 2.77 -42.44
C LEU A 189 6.24 3.46 -43.46
N GLY A 190 6.72 2.74 -44.48
CA GLY A 190 7.64 3.25 -45.49
C GLY A 190 8.96 3.72 -44.87
N ASP A 191 9.43 4.91 -45.23
CA ASP A 191 10.66 5.52 -44.71
C ASP A 191 10.62 5.77 -43.19
N GLN A 192 9.43 5.75 -42.59
CA GLN A 192 9.25 5.81 -41.14
C GLN A 192 9.31 4.44 -40.46
N ALA A 193 9.68 3.36 -41.15
CA ALA A 193 9.99 2.10 -40.47
C ALA A 193 11.35 2.20 -39.72
N SER A 194 11.51 1.42 -38.66
CA SER A 194 12.76 1.28 -37.90
C SER A 194 12.95 -0.18 -37.51
N HIS A 195 14.19 -0.57 -37.17
CA HIS A 195 14.46 -1.87 -36.54
C HIS A 195 13.94 -1.95 -35.09
N SER A 196 13.62 -0.81 -34.45
CA SER A 196 13.07 -0.78 -33.09
C SER A 196 11.55 -0.95 -33.09
N ALA A 197 11.07 -2.09 -32.57
CA ALA A 197 9.63 -2.37 -32.42
C ALA A 197 8.91 -1.29 -31.59
N ARG A 198 9.57 -0.71 -30.58
CA ARG A 198 9.04 0.37 -29.74
C ARG A 198 8.85 1.66 -30.53
N LEU A 199 9.84 2.01 -31.35
CA LEU A 199 9.78 3.20 -32.19
C LEU A 199 8.70 3.06 -33.26
N ASN A 200 8.55 1.86 -33.84
CA ASN A 200 7.49 1.58 -34.81
C ASN A 200 6.10 1.70 -34.20
N LEU A 201 5.90 1.21 -32.96
CA LEU A 201 4.62 1.37 -32.26
C LEU A 201 4.32 2.85 -31.97
N ASP A 202 5.31 3.62 -31.49
CA ASP A 202 5.15 5.07 -31.27
C ASP A 202 4.79 5.81 -32.57
N ARG A 203 5.48 5.50 -33.67
CA ARG A 203 5.20 6.08 -34.99
C ARG A 203 3.79 5.73 -35.48
N LEU A 204 3.36 4.48 -35.29
CA LEU A 204 2.00 4.05 -35.62
C LEU A 204 0.94 4.81 -34.81
N ILE A 205 1.12 4.96 -33.49
CA ILE A 205 0.20 5.73 -32.62
C ILE A 205 0.12 7.19 -33.08
N ARG A 206 1.26 7.81 -33.43
CA ARG A 206 1.29 9.18 -33.97
C ARG A 206 0.54 9.29 -35.31
N LEU A 207 0.71 8.30 -36.19
CA LEU A 207 0.03 8.26 -37.49
C LEU A 207 -1.49 8.13 -37.33
N ILE A 208 -1.94 7.22 -36.45
CA ILE A 208 -3.37 7.07 -36.12
C ILE A 208 -3.93 8.37 -35.57
N ARG A 209 -3.22 9.01 -34.62
CA ARG A 209 -3.61 10.30 -34.07
C ARG A 209 -3.70 11.39 -35.14
N LYS A 210 -2.79 11.40 -36.12
CA LYS A 210 -2.78 12.37 -37.22
C LYS A 210 -4.01 12.24 -38.12
N TYR A 211 -4.44 11.01 -38.41
CA TYR A 211 -5.56 10.76 -39.31
C TYR A 211 -6.92 10.71 -38.62
N ALA A 212 -6.98 10.42 -37.31
CA ALA A 212 -8.20 10.47 -36.53
C ALA A 212 -8.74 11.91 -36.43
N GLY A 213 -10.05 12.08 -36.57
CA GLY A 213 -10.70 13.37 -36.29
C GLY A 213 -10.73 13.67 -34.79
N ILE A 214 -11.08 12.64 -33.99
CA ILE A 214 -11.01 12.67 -32.53
C ILE A 214 -10.19 11.48 -32.07
N PHE A 215 -9.13 11.74 -31.29
CA PHE A 215 -8.26 10.70 -30.75
C PHE A 215 -8.19 10.79 -29.22
N ARG A 216 -8.62 9.74 -28.54
CA ARG A 216 -8.51 9.57 -27.08
C ARG A 216 -7.54 8.43 -26.78
N LEU A 217 -6.60 8.66 -25.86
CA LEU A 217 -5.62 7.68 -25.42
C LEU A 217 -5.83 7.43 -23.93
N GLU A 218 -6.12 6.19 -23.56
CA GLU A 218 -6.21 5.74 -22.17
C GLU A 218 -5.01 4.85 -21.84
N MET A 219 -4.41 5.08 -20.67
CA MET A 219 -3.15 4.46 -20.24
C MET A 219 -3.22 3.87 -18.83
N ASP A 220 -4.39 3.90 -18.20
CA ASP A 220 -4.55 3.57 -16.78
C ASP A 220 -4.82 2.07 -16.56
N PHE A 221 -4.78 1.23 -17.61
CA PHE A 221 -4.93 -0.22 -17.49
C PHE A 221 -3.84 -0.83 -16.60
N GLY A 222 -4.24 -1.69 -15.68
CA GLY A 222 -3.32 -2.37 -14.76
C GLY A 222 -2.91 -1.52 -13.55
N LEU A 223 -3.38 -0.27 -13.44
CA LEU A 223 -3.21 0.55 -12.24
C LEU A 223 -4.28 0.29 -11.17
N PHE A 224 -5.49 -0.09 -11.61
CA PHE A 224 -6.66 -0.31 -10.74
C PHE A 224 -7.45 -1.51 -11.24
N GLN A 225 -8.05 -2.28 -10.32
CA GLN A 225 -8.86 -3.44 -10.66
C GLN A 225 -10.35 -3.11 -10.71
N LEU A 226 -10.92 -3.14 -11.91
CA LEU A 226 -12.36 -3.23 -12.14
C LEU A 226 -12.76 -4.71 -12.29
N PRO A 227 -14.04 -5.08 -12.10
CA PRO A 227 -14.49 -6.46 -12.30
C PRO A 227 -14.14 -6.93 -13.71
N GLY A 228 -13.42 -8.05 -13.82
CA GLY A 228 -12.94 -8.59 -15.10
C GLY A 228 -11.72 -7.89 -15.72
N CYS A 229 -11.12 -6.89 -15.06
CA CYS A 229 -9.95 -6.15 -15.55
C CYS A 229 -8.69 -6.44 -14.72
N ARG A 230 -8.25 -7.71 -14.68
CA ARG A 230 -7.11 -8.13 -13.87
C ARG A 230 -5.82 -8.20 -14.70
N ASN A 231 -4.74 -7.63 -14.19
CA ASN A 231 -3.41 -7.73 -14.81
C ASN A 231 -2.45 -8.48 -13.89
N GLU A 232 -2.09 -9.70 -14.26
CA GLU A 232 -1.16 -10.58 -13.58
C GLU A 232 0.24 -10.46 -14.20
N TYR A 233 1.18 -9.85 -13.49
CA TYR A 233 2.56 -9.62 -13.98
C TYR A 233 3.46 -10.86 -13.91
N SER A 234 2.88 -12.06 -13.95
CA SER A 234 3.61 -13.32 -13.86
C SER A 234 4.28 -13.69 -15.18
N ARG A 235 5.24 -14.63 -15.14
CA ARG A 235 5.93 -15.14 -16.34
C ARG A 235 5.20 -16.29 -17.04
N ARG A 236 4.04 -16.73 -16.54
CA ARG A 236 3.27 -17.83 -17.14
C ARG A 236 2.52 -17.35 -18.38
N GLU A 237 2.45 -18.19 -19.42
CA GLU A 237 1.78 -17.85 -20.68
C GLU A 237 0.24 -17.76 -20.53
N GLU A 238 -0.36 -18.61 -19.69
CA GLU A 238 -1.80 -18.57 -19.40
C GLU A 238 -2.25 -17.21 -18.84
N ASP A 239 -1.39 -16.58 -18.06
CA ASP A 239 -1.64 -15.28 -17.44
C ASP A 239 -1.63 -14.17 -18.50
N GLU A 240 -0.81 -14.29 -19.55
CA GLU A 240 -0.78 -13.34 -20.67
C GLU A 240 -2.12 -13.34 -21.42
N ALA A 241 -2.70 -14.51 -21.69
CA ALA A 241 -4.01 -14.61 -22.33
C ALA A 241 -5.13 -13.99 -21.47
N ARG A 242 -5.11 -14.22 -20.15
CA ARG A 242 -6.07 -13.60 -19.21
C ARG A 242 -5.91 -12.08 -19.13
N ASN A 243 -4.68 -11.58 -19.14
CA ASN A 243 -4.42 -10.15 -19.12
C ASN A 243 -4.87 -9.48 -20.42
N LEU A 244 -4.69 -10.14 -21.55
CA LEU A 244 -5.17 -9.71 -22.86
C LEU A 244 -6.70 -9.64 -22.91
N HIS A 245 -7.41 -10.60 -22.33
CA HIS A 245 -8.86 -10.51 -22.17
C HIS A 245 -9.25 -9.33 -21.25
N SER A 246 -8.57 -9.20 -20.12
CA SER A 246 -8.79 -8.11 -19.16
C SER A 246 -8.57 -6.71 -19.74
N LEU A 247 -7.60 -6.56 -20.67
CA LEU A 247 -7.37 -5.31 -21.41
C LEU A 247 -8.56 -4.97 -22.30
N SER A 248 -9.13 -5.96 -22.99
CA SER A 248 -10.32 -5.78 -23.81
C SER A 248 -11.51 -5.35 -22.96
N THR A 249 -11.74 -6.02 -21.83
CA THR A 249 -12.80 -5.68 -20.86
C THR A 249 -12.64 -4.25 -20.35
N TYR A 250 -11.41 -3.82 -20.05
CA TYR A 250 -11.13 -2.45 -19.64
C TYR A 250 -11.49 -1.44 -20.73
N GLY A 251 -11.16 -1.72 -22.00
CA GLY A 251 -11.60 -0.88 -23.11
C GLY A 251 -13.12 -0.82 -23.25
N GLY A 252 -13.83 -1.91 -22.95
CA GLY A 252 -15.30 -1.93 -22.86
C GLY A 252 -15.85 -0.99 -21.79
N TYR A 253 -15.22 -0.91 -20.62
CA TYR A 253 -15.61 0.03 -19.56
C TYR A 253 -15.41 1.49 -20.00
N ILE A 254 -14.29 1.80 -20.64
CA ILE A 254 -14.04 3.16 -21.16
C ILE A 254 -15.05 3.51 -22.26
N PHE A 255 -15.37 2.55 -23.13
CA PHE A 255 -16.39 2.74 -24.14
C PHE A 255 -17.75 3.08 -23.51
N GLU A 256 -18.15 2.34 -22.48
CA GLU A 256 -19.40 2.56 -21.76
C GLU A 256 -19.43 3.92 -21.06
N LEU A 257 -18.31 4.32 -20.45
CA LEU A 257 -18.15 5.64 -19.86
C LEU A 257 -18.44 6.74 -20.89
N TYR A 258 -17.81 6.69 -22.06
CA TYR A 258 -18.02 7.71 -23.10
C TYR A 258 -19.43 7.66 -23.70
N ARG A 259 -20.00 6.47 -23.85
CA ARG A 259 -21.39 6.30 -24.32
C ARG A 259 -22.38 7.00 -23.40
N GLN A 260 -22.26 6.78 -22.08
CA GLN A 260 -23.15 7.40 -21.09
C GLN A 260 -22.91 8.91 -20.95
N GLN A 261 -21.66 9.39 -21.07
CA GLN A 261 -21.37 10.82 -21.05
C GLN A 261 -22.04 11.56 -22.21
N GLU A 262 -21.94 11.03 -23.44
CA GLU A 262 -22.58 11.63 -24.61
C GLU A 262 -24.11 11.62 -24.48
N ALA A 263 -24.68 10.54 -23.93
CA ALA A 263 -26.12 10.44 -23.68
C ALA A 263 -26.62 11.50 -22.68
N ARG A 264 -25.78 11.92 -21.71
CA ARG A 264 -26.08 12.99 -20.75
C ARG A 264 -25.84 14.40 -21.32
N GLY A 265 -25.43 14.52 -22.58
CA GLY A 265 -25.05 15.81 -23.19
C GLY A 265 -23.78 16.39 -22.59
N GLU A 266 -23.03 15.62 -21.80
CA GLU A 266 -21.72 16.03 -21.32
C GLU A 266 -20.77 16.04 -22.51
N SER A 267 -20.13 17.19 -22.76
CA SER A 267 -19.21 17.28 -23.87
C SER A 267 -18.06 16.29 -23.67
N ILE A 268 -17.94 15.30 -24.57
CA ILE A 268 -16.72 14.50 -24.70
C ILE A 268 -15.50 15.42 -24.89
N ALA A 269 -15.69 16.64 -25.41
CA ALA A 269 -14.64 17.63 -25.62
C ALA A 269 -14.26 18.43 -24.35
N GLY A 270 -14.94 18.25 -23.21
CA GLY A 270 -14.68 18.96 -21.95
C GLY A 270 -13.34 18.66 -21.28
N ALA A 271 -12.69 17.54 -21.60
CA ALA A 271 -11.33 17.24 -21.16
C ALA A 271 -10.31 17.63 -22.26
N LYS A 272 -9.96 18.94 -22.28
CA LYS A 272 -8.93 19.63 -23.10
C LYS A 272 -8.85 19.22 -24.59
N LYS A 273 -8.99 20.21 -25.48
CA LYS A 273 -8.44 20.22 -26.85
C LYS A 273 -7.16 19.37 -26.90
N GLN A 274 -7.17 18.32 -27.72
CA GLN A 274 -6.03 17.49 -28.12
C GLN A 274 -4.95 17.39 -27.04
N SER A 275 -4.88 16.26 -26.31
CA SER A 275 -3.69 15.96 -25.51
C SER A 275 -2.47 16.27 -26.38
N ALA A 276 -1.64 17.23 -25.94
CA ALA A 276 -0.47 17.65 -26.70
C ALA A 276 0.31 16.38 -27.08
N PRO A 277 0.90 16.32 -28.29
CA PRO A 277 1.65 15.13 -28.69
C PRO A 277 2.66 14.82 -27.58
N PRO A 278 2.71 13.58 -27.06
CA PRO A 278 3.74 13.25 -26.10
C PRO A 278 5.08 13.58 -26.74
N LYS A 279 5.92 14.32 -26.01
CA LYS A 279 7.20 14.81 -26.54
C LYS A 279 7.91 13.64 -27.23
N ALA A 280 8.43 13.88 -28.44
CA ALA A 280 9.20 12.86 -29.16
C ALA A 280 10.18 12.20 -28.20
N LEU A 281 10.28 10.86 -28.22
CA LEU A 281 11.27 10.11 -27.46
C LEU A 281 12.67 10.59 -27.90
N LYS A 282 13.16 11.67 -27.27
CA LYS A 282 14.51 12.20 -27.45
C LYS A 282 15.45 11.15 -26.87
N GLY A 283 16.12 10.42 -27.77
CA GLY A 283 17.03 9.34 -27.40
C GLY A 283 17.21 8.29 -28.50
N PHE A 284 16.21 8.11 -29.38
CA PHE A 284 16.32 7.10 -30.45
C PHE A 284 17.01 7.60 -31.73
N SER A 285 16.99 8.91 -32.03
CA SER A 285 17.69 9.43 -33.23
C SER A 285 19.21 9.41 -33.10
N GLY A 286 19.75 9.58 -31.89
CA GLY A 286 21.19 9.51 -31.63
C GLY A 286 21.76 8.10 -31.78
N LEU A 287 20.95 7.06 -31.56
CA LEU A 287 21.38 5.67 -31.69
C LEU A 287 21.42 5.20 -33.16
N ALA A 288 20.52 5.72 -34.01
CA ALA A 288 20.50 5.36 -35.44
C ALA A 288 21.72 5.88 -36.20
N ALA A 289 22.27 7.04 -35.81
CA ALA A 289 23.53 7.56 -36.36
C ALA A 289 24.77 6.80 -35.83
N ALA A 290 24.70 6.25 -34.61
CA ALA A 290 25.77 5.45 -34.01
C ALA A 290 25.85 4.01 -34.55
N LEU A 291 24.78 3.50 -35.17
CA LEU A 291 24.71 2.12 -35.70
C LEU A 291 25.37 1.93 -37.08
N GLY A 292 25.99 2.98 -37.64
CA GLY A 292 26.83 2.89 -38.84
C GLY A 292 28.26 2.42 -38.59
N ALA A 293 28.68 2.23 -37.34
CA ALA A 293 30.01 1.76 -37.00
C ALA A 293 29.95 0.41 -36.26
N LYS A 294 30.61 -0.58 -36.86
CA LYS A 294 30.93 -1.94 -36.39
C LYS A 294 30.34 -2.38 -35.04
N ALA A 295 29.47 -3.38 -35.13
CA ALA A 295 28.93 -4.13 -34.01
C ALA A 295 30.01 -4.75 -33.12
N SER A 296 30.01 -4.38 -31.84
CA SER A 296 30.54 -5.19 -30.74
C SER A 296 29.44 -5.33 -29.69
N SER A 297 29.10 -6.58 -29.38
CA SER A 297 28.07 -7.01 -28.44
C SER A 297 28.41 -6.67 -26.99
N GLN A 298 27.65 -5.77 -26.37
CA GLN A 298 27.48 -5.69 -24.91
C GLN A 298 26.00 -5.35 -24.58
N PRO A 299 25.44 -5.88 -23.47
CA PRO A 299 24.07 -5.60 -23.08
C PRO A 299 23.98 -4.17 -22.51
N ALA A 300 23.16 -3.33 -23.15
CA ALA A 300 22.96 -1.94 -22.78
C ALA A 300 22.26 -1.81 -21.42
N GLY A 301 23.07 -1.58 -20.37
CA GLY A 301 22.65 -1.00 -19.11
C GLY A 301 22.45 0.52 -19.24
N ASP A 302 21.44 0.99 -18.52
CA ASP A 302 21.03 2.36 -18.22
C ASP A 302 22.01 3.50 -18.52
N MET A 303 21.57 4.50 -19.29
CA MET A 303 21.84 5.92 -19.01
C MET A 303 20.70 6.80 -19.58
N LEU A 304 19.86 7.33 -18.69
CA LEU A 304 19.04 8.52 -18.98
C LEU A 304 19.76 9.75 -18.38
N PRO A 305 19.70 10.94 -19.02
CA PRO A 305 20.34 12.14 -18.52
C PRO A 305 19.81 12.55 -17.14
N LEU A 306 20.73 12.88 -16.25
CA LEU A 306 20.50 13.42 -14.92
C LEU A 306 19.63 14.67 -14.98
N MET A 307 18.39 14.56 -14.48
CA MET A 307 17.67 15.70 -13.94
C MET A 307 18.36 16.16 -12.64
N PRO A 308 18.28 17.46 -12.28
CA PRO A 308 18.94 17.99 -11.09
C PRO A 308 18.51 17.23 -9.83
N PRO A 309 19.38 17.12 -8.81
CA PRO A 309 19.10 16.36 -7.60
C PRO A 309 18.12 17.15 -6.73
N ASP A 310 16.83 16.88 -6.88
CA ASP A 310 15.82 17.20 -5.87
C ASP A 310 15.99 16.22 -4.69
N GLU A 311 15.93 16.77 -3.45
CA GLU A 311 16.03 16.16 -2.10
C GLU A 311 16.52 14.70 -1.95
N PRO A 312 17.48 14.41 -1.04
CA PRO A 312 18.01 13.07 -0.88
C PRO A 312 16.88 12.06 -0.63
N ASP A 313 16.78 11.06 -1.51
CA ASP A 313 15.86 9.94 -1.41
C ASP A 313 15.88 9.39 0.03
N LEU A 314 14.72 9.37 0.70
CA LEU A 314 14.60 8.73 2.01
C LEU A 314 15.11 7.27 1.90
N PRO A 315 15.83 6.74 2.89
CA PRO A 315 16.33 5.39 2.81
C PRO A 315 15.18 4.37 2.71
N PRO A 316 15.38 3.23 1.99
CA PRO A 316 14.44 2.13 2.06
C PRO A 316 14.33 1.63 3.51
N PRO A 317 13.15 1.18 3.96
CA PRO A 317 12.99 0.68 5.32
C PRO A 317 13.99 -0.46 5.57
N PRO A 318 14.63 -0.50 6.76
CA PRO A 318 15.52 -1.59 7.10
C PRO A 318 14.75 -2.91 7.03
N GLN A 319 15.43 -3.97 6.58
CA GLN A 319 14.84 -5.32 6.57
C GLN A 319 14.69 -5.82 8.01
N ILE A 320 13.61 -5.43 8.67
CA ILE A 320 13.26 -5.93 10.00
C ILE A 320 12.70 -7.33 9.77
N LYS A 321 13.50 -8.36 10.09
CA LYS A 321 12.99 -9.73 10.19
C LYS A 321 11.93 -9.73 11.29
N ILE A 322 10.66 -9.67 10.91
CA ILE A 322 9.55 -9.87 11.84
C ILE A 322 9.69 -11.32 12.28
N PRO A 323 10.09 -11.62 13.54
CA PRO A 323 10.01 -12.99 14.01
C PRO A 323 8.55 -13.38 13.88
N TRP A 324 8.30 -14.51 13.22
CA TRP A 324 6.96 -15.07 13.03
C TRP A 324 6.35 -15.34 14.40
N ARG A 325 5.79 -14.30 15.02
CA ARG A 325 5.05 -14.39 16.27
C ARG A 325 3.66 -14.76 15.86
N ARG A 326 3.24 -15.97 16.25
CA ARG A 326 1.84 -16.35 16.26
C ARG A 326 1.04 -15.18 16.86
N PRO A 327 -0.08 -14.77 16.26
CA PRO A 327 -0.90 -13.71 16.83
C PRO A 327 -1.22 -14.11 18.28
N ILE A 328 -0.84 -13.26 19.24
CA ILE A 328 -1.05 -13.49 20.69
C ILE A 328 -2.57 -13.43 21.05
N PHE A 329 -3.44 -13.42 20.04
CA PHE A 329 -4.88 -13.54 20.16
C PHE A 329 -5.42 -14.68 19.28
N ALA A 330 -4.70 -15.80 19.20
CA ALA A 330 -5.37 -17.08 19.01
C ALA A 330 -5.83 -17.54 20.40
N SER A 331 -7.13 -17.60 20.61
CA SER A 331 -7.78 -18.13 21.83
C SER A 331 -7.28 -19.52 22.23
N SER A 332 -6.50 -20.20 21.40
CA SER A 332 -5.94 -21.53 21.64
C SER A 332 -4.84 -21.59 22.71
N ASP A 333 -4.05 -20.54 22.97
CA ASP A 333 -2.95 -20.64 23.95
C ASP A 333 -3.46 -20.51 25.41
N LEU A 334 -4.57 -19.78 25.61
CA LEU A 334 -5.32 -19.81 26.86
C LEU A 334 -5.97 -21.17 27.11
N ILE A 335 -6.33 -21.89 26.03
CA ILE A 335 -6.85 -23.26 26.10
C ILE A 335 -5.72 -24.27 26.31
N ALA A 336 -4.53 -24.07 25.71
CA ALA A 336 -3.38 -24.98 25.85
C ALA A 336 -2.73 -24.94 27.24
N ALA A 337 -2.78 -23.81 27.94
CA ALA A 337 -2.45 -23.74 29.38
C ALA A 337 -3.67 -24.07 30.26
N GLY A 338 -4.88 -23.76 29.78
CA GLY A 338 -6.13 -23.97 30.49
C GLY A 338 -6.50 -25.45 30.64
N VAL A 339 -6.27 -26.30 29.64
CA VAL A 339 -6.57 -27.75 29.69
C VAL A 339 -5.68 -28.50 30.69
N PRO A 340 -4.34 -28.35 30.72
CA PRO A 340 -3.53 -28.95 31.77
C PRO A 340 -3.79 -28.33 33.14
N ALA A 341 -4.06 -27.03 33.24
CA ALA A 341 -4.48 -26.42 34.51
C ALA A 341 -5.85 -26.92 34.98
N LEU A 342 -6.80 -27.14 34.08
CA LEU A 342 -8.13 -27.68 34.35
C LEU A 342 -8.06 -29.18 34.68
N TYR A 343 -7.20 -29.94 34.00
CA TYR A 343 -6.95 -31.34 34.33
C TYR A 343 -6.25 -31.47 35.68
N LEU A 344 -5.25 -30.62 35.98
CA LEU A 344 -4.64 -30.53 37.30
C LEU A 344 -5.68 -30.12 38.35
N PHE A 345 -6.54 -29.14 38.06
CA PHE A 345 -7.61 -28.70 38.94
C PHE A 345 -8.66 -29.80 39.19
N LEU A 346 -9.10 -30.51 38.15
CA LEU A 346 -10.05 -31.63 38.24
C LEU A 346 -9.43 -32.87 38.91
N SER A 347 -8.14 -33.12 38.67
CA SER A 347 -7.40 -34.21 39.33
C SER A 347 -7.16 -33.90 40.81
N ALA A 348 -6.88 -32.65 41.15
CA ALA A 348 -6.87 -32.17 42.53
C ALA A 348 -8.27 -32.31 43.15
N LEU A 349 -9.34 -31.90 42.45
CA LEU A 349 -10.72 -32.07 42.93
C LEU A 349 -11.08 -33.54 43.19
N ARG A 350 -10.63 -34.46 42.32
CA ARG A 350 -10.81 -35.90 42.50
C ARG A 350 -9.99 -36.45 43.66
N LEU A 351 -8.74 -36.02 43.82
CA LEU A 351 -7.86 -36.41 44.93
C LEU A 351 -8.40 -35.92 46.29
N ILE A 352 -9.01 -34.74 46.28
CA ILE A 352 -9.75 -34.16 47.40
C ILE A 352 -10.98 -35.05 47.68
N ALA A 353 -11.82 -35.32 46.68
CA ALA A 353 -13.05 -36.09 46.86
C ALA A 353 -12.85 -37.57 47.28
N THR A 354 -11.70 -38.17 46.99
CA THR A 354 -11.39 -39.57 47.35
C THR A 354 -10.71 -39.72 48.71
N ASN A 355 -10.19 -38.65 49.30
CA ASN A 355 -9.54 -38.68 50.61
C ASN A 355 -10.39 -37.94 51.65
N GLU A 356 -11.08 -38.69 52.51
CA GLU A 356 -11.93 -38.12 53.57
C GLU A 356 -11.15 -37.18 54.51
N ARG A 357 -9.88 -37.49 54.83
CA ARG A 357 -9.01 -36.61 55.63
C ARG A 357 -8.73 -35.27 54.94
N LEU A 358 -8.65 -35.27 53.62
CA LEU A 358 -8.33 -34.08 52.82
C LEU A 358 -9.58 -33.20 52.62
N LEU A 359 -10.76 -33.80 52.53
CA LEU A 359 -12.06 -33.11 52.61
C LEU A 359 -12.27 -32.43 53.96
N VAL A 360 -11.91 -33.09 55.07
CA VAL A 360 -12.01 -32.49 56.42
C VAL A 360 -11.04 -31.32 56.56
N VAL A 361 -9.79 -31.46 56.09
CA VAL A 361 -8.80 -30.37 56.12
C VAL A 361 -9.22 -29.21 55.21
N ILE A 362 -9.76 -29.48 54.02
CA ILE A 362 -10.24 -28.44 53.11
C ILE A 362 -11.51 -27.77 53.65
N GLY A 363 -12.42 -28.53 54.25
CA GLY A 363 -13.56 -28.00 54.98
C GLY A 363 -13.12 -27.06 56.11
N ALA A 364 -12.13 -27.48 56.90
CA ALA A 364 -11.52 -26.65 57.95
C ALA A 364 -10.81 -25.41 57.38
N VAL A 365 -10.13 -25.51 56.24
CA VAL A 365 -9.48 -24.38 55.57
C VAL A 365 -10.49 -23.40 54.96
N LEU A 366 -11.59 -23.90 54.38
CA LEU A 366 -12.71 -23.07 53.91
C LEU A 366 -13.43 -22.38 55.08
N GLN A 367 -13.64 -23.09 56.19
CA GLN A 367 -14.21 -22.54 57.43
C GLN A 367 -13.26 -21.52 58.08
N SER A 368 -11.93 -21.71 57.99
CA SER A 368 -10.93 -20.81 58.55
C SER A 368 -10.80 -19.47 57.83
N GLY A 369 -11.44 -19.30 56.65
CA GLY A 369 -11.40 -18.05 55.88
C GLY A 369 -10.07 -17.77 55.15
N VAL A 370 -9.03 -18.60 55.32
CA VAL A 370 -7.68 -18.38 54.79
C VAL A 370 -7.67 -18.23 53.26
N LEU A 371 -8.48 -19.01 52.54
CA LEU A 371 -8.59 -18.92 51.08
C LEU A 371 -9.17 -17.57 50.62
N PHE A 372 -10.16 -17.05 51.34
CA PHE A 372 -10.75 -15.74 51.06
C PHE A 372 -9.76 -14.62 51.36
N VAL A 373 -8.98 -14.73 52.44
CA VAL A 373 -7.90 -13.77 52.74
C VAL A 373 -6.83 -13.78 51.64
N ALA A 374 -6.38 -14.96 51.19
CA ALA A 374 -5.42 -15.07 50.10
C ALA A 374 -5.97 -14.50 48.77
N GLY A 375 -7.24 -14.76 48.46
CA GLY A 375 -7.94 -14.18 47.32
C GLY A 375 -8.04 -12.66 47.39
N ALA A 376 -8.38 -12.12 48.56
CA ALA A 376 -8.43 -10.68 48.81
C ALA A 376 -7.06 -10.00 48.63
N ILE A 377 -5.98 -10.63 49.11
CA ILE A 377 -4.60 -10.12 48.93
C ILE A 377 -4.23 -10.10 47.44
N ALA A 378 -4.50 -11.19 46.70
CA ALA A 378 -4.19 -11.27 45.28
C ALA A 378 -4.97 -10.22 44.45
N MET A 379 -6.28 -10.10 44.71
CA MET A 379 -7.14 -9.11 44.05
C MET A 379 -6.76 -7.67 44.44
N GLY A 380 -6.43 -7.42 45.71
CA GLY A 380 -5.97 -6.13 46.20
C GLY A 380 -4.63 -5.71 45.58
N TYR A 381 -3.69 -6.65 45.43
CA TYR A 381 -2.44 -6.42 44.70
C TYR A 381 -2.72 -6.08 43.23
N GLY A 382 -3.63 -6.81 42.56
CA GLY A 382 -4.07 -6.50 41.21
C GLY A 382 -4.68 -5.10 41.09
N ALA A 383 -5.57 -4.72 42.01
CA ALA A 383 -6.18 -3.40 42.06
C ALA A 383 -5.12 -2.30 42.20
N PHE A 384 -4.15 -2.49 43.11
CA PHE A 384 -3.05 -1.55 43.31
C PHE A 384 -2.14 -1.44 42.08
N HIS A 385 -1.86 -2.56 41.41
CA HIS A 385 -1.08 -2.59 40.17
C HIS A 385 -1.73 -1.74 39.06
N TYR A 386 -3.03 -1.94 38.79
CA TYR A 386 -3.75 -1.17 37.78
C TYR A 386 -3.94 0.30 38.17
N LEU A 387 -4.13 0.60 39.45
CA LEU A 387 -4.21 1.97 39.95
C LEU A 387 -2.86 2.70 39.80
N ARG A 388 -1.75 2.02 40.09
CA ARG A 388 -0.39 2.54 39.87
C ARG A 388 -0.17 2.80 38.38
N LEU A 389 -0.53 1.85 37.51
CA LEU A 389 -0.44 2.01 36.06
C LEU A 389 -1.25 3.22 35.55
N LYS A 390 -2.48 3.39 36.04
CA LYS A 390 -3.32 4.56 35.75
C LYS A 390 -2.64 5.87 36.17
N ARG A 391 -2.12 5.93 37.40
CA ARG A 391 -1.41 7.12 37.91
C ARG A 391 -0.17 7.46 37.10
N TRP A 392 0.56 6.46 36.59
CA TRP A 392 1.71 6.70 35.73
C TRP A 392 1.31 7.39 34.43
N ILE A 393 0.20 7.00 33.82
CA ILE A 393 -0.33 7.64 32.61
C ILE A 393 -0.85 9.05 32.94
N GLU A 394 -1.63 9.21 34.01
CA GLU A 394 -2.25 10.50 34.36
C GLU A 394 -1.25 11.55 34.87
N ASN A 395 -0.19 11.13 35.57
CA ASN A 395 0.80 12.03 36.14
C ASN A 395 1.93 12.38 35.17
N THR A 396 1.95 11.81 33.97
CA THR A 396 2.95 12.18 32.96
C THR A 396 2.45 13.42 32.21
N PRO A 397 3.12 14.58 32.33
CA PRO A 397 2.69 15.79 31.64
C PRO A 397 3.01 15.71 30.15
N THR A 398 2.12 16.25 29.32
CA THR A 398 2.35 16.44 27.89
C THR A 398 3.46 17.48 27.69
N SER A 399 4.58 17.06 27.12
CA SER A 399 5.79 17.87 26.94
C SER A 399 5.97 18.26 25.47
N LYS A 400 6.53 19.45 25.23
CA LYS A 400 6.94 19.90 23.89
C LYS A 400 8.33 19.36 23.53
N VAL A 401 8.58 19.08 22.25
CA VAL A 401 9.82 18.51 21.72
C VAL A 401 11.03 19.37 22.07
N ARG A 402 10.90 20.70 21.98
CA ARG A 402 11.97 21.65 22.33
C ARG A 402 12.44 21.60 23.80
N SER A 403 11.62 21.03 24.69
CA SER A 403 11.84 21.01 26.14
C SER A 403 11.65 19.62 26.73
N LEU A 404 11.98 18.58 25.95
CA LEU A 404 11.89 17.19 26.40
C LEU A 404 12.90 16.92 27.52
N ALA A 405 12.38 16.50 28.67
CA ALA A 405 13.20 15.94 29.73
C ALA A 405 13.52 14.47 29.45
N MET A 406 14.70 14.00 29.88
CA MET A 406 15.04 12.58 29.85
C MET A 406 14.15 11.81 30.82
N GLY A 407 13.68 10.62 30.43
CA GLY A 407 12.77 9.81 31.24
C GLY A 407 11.39 9.63 30.60
N LEU A 408 10.40 9.25 31.41
CA LEU A 408 9.04 8.99 30.93
C LEU A 408 8.36 10.30 30.52
N ILE A 409 7.92 10.36 29.28
CA ILE A 409 7.33 11.55 28.66
C ILE A 409 6.09 11.20 27.85
N GLU A 410 5.21 12.18 27.73
CA GLU A 410 4.04 12.17 26.87
C GLU A 410 4.21 13.29 25.83
N VAL A 411 4.13 12.97 24.54
CA VAL A 411 4.31 13.95 23.44
C VAL A 411 3.19 13.79 22.43
N GLU A 412 2.70 14.92 21.92
CA GLU A 412 1.71 14.97 20.85
C GLU A 412 2.29 15.76 19.67
N GLY A 413 2.16 15.23 18.46
CA GLY A 413 2.67 15.87 17.26
C GLY A 413 2.26 15.14 15.99
N VAL A 414 2.75 15.60 14.86
CA VAL A 414 2.47 15.09 13.52
C VAL A 414 3.52 14.05 13.13
N ALA A 415 3.08 12.90 12.61
CA ALA A 415 3.95 11.85 12.13
C ALA A 415 4.68 12.26 10.83
N VAL A 416 6.01 12.19 10.84
CA VAL A 416 6.88 12.45 9.69
C VAL A 416 7.74 11.22 9.43
N ARG A 417 7.80 10.77 8.18
CA ARG A 417 8.52 9.53 7.84
C ARG A 417 10.03 9.72 7.79
N LYS A 418 10.78 8.76 8.36
CA LYS A 418 12.24 8.65 8.20
C LYS A 418 12.63 7.72 7.04
N TYR A 419 11.75 6.80 6.66
CA TYR A 419 11.99 5.79 5.63
C TYR A 419 10.84 5.77 4.60
N GLN A 420 11.10 5.23 3.42
CA GLN A 420 10.11 5.09 2.35
C GLN A 420 9.12 3.94 2.64
N VAL A 421 8.16 4.17 3.54
CA VAL A 421 7.09 3.22 3.83
C VAL A 421 5.80 3.70 3.16
N ILE A 422 5.17 2.81 2.38
CA ILE A 422 3.94 3.05 1.64
C ILE A 422 2.95 1.95 1.96
N SER A 423 1.72 2.34 2.25
CA SER A 423 0.59 1.44 2.40
C SER A 423 0.31 0.66 1.10
N PRO A 424 0.20 -0.68 1.13
CA PRO A 424 -0.03 -1.48 -0.08
C PRO A 424 -1.47 -1.44 -0.62
N LEU A 425 -2.50 -1.10 0.19
CA LEU A 425 -3.88 -0.97 -0.33
C LEU A 425 -4.24 0.49 -0.60
N THR A 426 -3.95 1.40 0.33
CA THR A 426 -4.30 2.83 0.15
C THR A 426 -3.29 3.61 -0.71
N MET A 427 -2.07 3.10 -0.90
CA MET A 427 -0.96 3.79 -1.60
C MET A 427 -0.58 5.13 -0.98
N LEU A 428 -0.88 5.29 0.31
CA LEU A 428 -0.52 6.48 1.06
C LEU A 428 0.88 6.33 1.68
N PRO A 429 1.71 7.39 1.64
CA PRO A 429 2.90 7.49 2.48
C PRO A 429 2.49 7.35 3.95
N CYS A 430 3.13 6.42 4.67
CA CYS A 430 2.79 6.12 6.05
C CYS A 430 4.06 5.85 6.87
N VAL A 431 3.95 5.92 8.20
CA VAL A 431 5.05 5.52 9.11
C VAL A 431 4.90 4.08 9.58
N TYR A 432 3.70 3.51 9.47
CA TYR A 432 3.37 2.14 9.84
C TYR A 432 2.18 1.65 9.02
N TYR A 433 2.21 0.38 8.60
CA TYR A 433 1.02 -0.34 8.13
C TYR A 433 1.02 -1.82 8.55
N SER A 434 -0.17 -2.40 8.63
CA SER A 434 -0.42 -3.83 8.78
C SER A 434 -1.66 -4.24 7.98
N VAL A 435 -1.50 -5.15 7.04
CA VAL A 435 -2.59 -5.76 6.27
C VAL A 435 -2.83 -7.16 6.78
N ARG A 436 -4.05 -7.41 7.23
CA ARG A 436 -4.55 -8.75 7.59
C ARG A 436 -5.46 -9.25 6.48
N LYS A 437 -5.23 -10.49 6.04
CA LYS A 437 -6.06 -11.18 5.05
C LYS A 437 -6.94 -12.21 5.76
N TYR A 438 -8.25 -12.11 5.57
CA TYR A 438 -9.24 -13.06 6.06
C TYR A 438 -9.84 -13.83 4.88
N ASN A 439 -9.96 -15.14 4.99
CA ASN A 439 -10.67 -15.99 4.05
C ASN A 439 -11.99 -16.45 4.71
N LEU A 440 -13.08 -16.38 3.95
CA LEU A 440 -14.36 -16.96 4.30
C LEU A 440 -14.35 -18.43 3.87
N ASP A 441 -14.52 -19.32 4.84
CA ASP A 441 -14.77 -20.73 4.57
C ASP A 441 -16.27 -20.93 4.32
N ALA A 442 -16.65 -20.95 3.04
CA ALA A 442 -18.04 -21.04 2.63
C ALA A 442 -18.58 -22.48 2.67
N ASP A 443 -17.69 -23.48 2.68
CA ASP A 443 -18.06 -24.91 2.67
C ASP A 443 -18.30 -25.45 4.09
N ALA A 444 -17.99 -24.66 5.12
CA ALA A 444 -18.26 -25.01 6.51
C ALA A 444 -19.76 -24.91 6.84
N ALA A 445 -20.24 -25.81 7.72
CA ALA A 445 -21.62 -25.83 8.20
C ALA A 445 -22.10 -24.49 8.80
N GLN A 446 -21.15 -23.65 9.26
CA GLN A 446 -21.36 -22.24 9.55
C GLN A 446 -20.24 -21.42 8.90
N PRO A 447 -20.56 -20.37 8.11
CA PRO A 447 -19.56 -19.53 7.48
C PRO A 447 -18.68 -18.87 8.53
N SER A 448 -17.36 -19.15 8.46
CA SER A 448 -16.38 -18.68 9.43
C SER A 448 -15.24 -17.94 8.74
N TRP A 449 -14.86 -16.79 9.29
CA TRP A 449 -13.72 -16.01 8.81
C TRP A 449 -12.44 -16.50 9.48
N SER A 450 -11.47 -16.93 8.68
CA SER A 450 -10.15 -17.37 9.14
C SER A 450 -9.06 -16.41 8.67
N LEU A 451 -8.14 -16.04 9.57
CA LEU A 451 -6.98 -15.21 9.22
C LEU A 451 -5.96 -16.06 8.45
N SER A 452 -5.68 -15.69 7.20
CA SER A 452 -4.78 -16.46 6.32
C SER A 452 -3.37 -15.88 6.21
N SER A 453 -3.21 -14.56 6.25
CA SER A 453 -1.91 -13.91 6.13
C SER A 453 -1.88 -12.53 6.79
N VAL A 454 -0.70 -12.11 7.26
CA VAL A 454 -0.43 -10.77 7.78
C VAL A 454 0.84 -10.22 7.14
N ILE A 455 0.74 -9.02 6.57
CA ILE A 455 1.85 -8.28 5.98
C ILE A 455 1.97 -6.96 6.73
N SER A 456 3.17 -6.55 7.14
CA SER A 456 3.37 -5.27 7.83
C SER A 456 4.66 -4.62 7.38
N SER A 457 4.73 -3.30 7.47
CA SER A 457 5.97 -2.52 7.31
C SER A 457 7.06 -2.92 8.33
N GLY A 458 6.67 -3.56 9.44
CA GLY A 458 7.51 -3.69 10.61
C GLY A 458 7.51 -2.42 11.46
N LEU A 459 8.26 -2.45 12.57
CA LEU A 459 8.41 -1.35 13.52
C LEU A 459 9.58 -0.47 13.12
N VAL A 460 9.37 0.36 12.10
CA VAL A 460 10.40 1.23 11.53
C VAL A 460 10.42 2.57 12.27
N PRO A 461 11.59 3.12 12.67
CA PRO A 461 11.66 4.43 13.30
C PRO A 461 11.13 5.56 12.42
N PHE A 462 10.48 6.55 13.03
CA PHE A 462 9.92 7.72 12.34
C PHE A 462 10.08 8.97 13.21
N TYR A 463 9.85 10.15 12.65
CA TYR A 463 9.93 11.42 13.37
C TYR A 463 8.54 11.87 13.82
N LEU A 464 8.47 12.52 14.98
CA LEU A 464 7.28 13.22 15.47
C LEU A 464 7.61 14.72 15.53
N ASP A 465 6.76 15.54 14.92
CA ASP A 465 6.91 17.01 14.82
C ASP A 465 5.79 17.72 15.56
N ASP A 466 6.09 18.53 16.57
CA ASP A 466 5.09 19.19 17.43
C ASP A 466 5.03 20.72 17.28
N ASP A 467 5.49 21.21 16.11
CA ASP A 467 5.76 22.61 15.74
C ASP A 467 6.98 23.23 16.43
N THR A 468 7.43 22.68 17.56
CA THR A 468 8.58 23.21 18.32
C THR A 468 9.88 22.50 17.99
N GLY A 469 9.81 21.29 17.43
CA GLY A 469 10.95 20.53 16.97
C GLY A 469 10.56 19.12 16.53
N ARG A 470 11.55 18.36 16.08
CA ARG A 470 11.38 16.96 15.67
C ARG A 470 12.12 16.01 16.60
N VAL A 471 11.44 14.95 17.05
CA VAL A 471 12.02 13.89 17.87
C VAL A 471 11.93 12.55 17.17
N LEU A 472 12.94 11.70 17.31
CA LEU A 472 12.90 10.34 16.75
C LEU A 472 12.05 9.44 17.65
N VAL A 473 11.12 8.70 17.06
CA VAL A 473 10.35 7.66 17.73
C VAL A 473 10.80 6.31 17.20
N ASP A 474 11.26 5.45 18.10
CA ASP A 474 11.58 4.06 17.82
C ASP A 474 10.42 3.20 18.32
N PRO A 475 9.52 2.74 17.43
CA PRO A 475 8.29 2.04 17.82
C PRO A 475 8.53 0.60 18.28
N THR A 476 9.79 0.18 18.44
CA THR A 476 10.14 -1.19 18.84
C THR A 476 9.47 -1.56 20.17
N ARG A 477 8.65 -2.62 20.15
CA ARG A 477 7.82 -3.09 21.28
C ARG A 477 6.78 -2.08 21.78
N ALA A 478 6.43 -1.07 20.99
CA ALA A 478 5.30 -0.19 21.26
C ALA A 478 3.98 -0.94 21.06
N LYS A 479 2.98 -0.59 21.87
CA LYS A 479 1.59 -0.89 21.55
C LYS A 479 1.07 0.16 20.59
N ILE A 480 1.09 -0.16 19.30
CA ILE A 480 0.61 0.72 18.24
C ILE A 480 -0.91 0.61 18.15
N ARG A 481 -1.58 1.76 18.17
CA ARG A 481 -2.98 1.93 17.80
C ARG A 481 -3.01 2.68 16.47
N PRO A 482 -3.33 1.98 15.37
CA PRO A 482 -3.46 2.59 14.06
C PRO A 482 -4.45 3.75 14.10
N THR A 483 -4.16 4.80 13.33
CA THR A 483 -5.07 5.95 13.20
C THR A 483 -6.09 5.69 12.11
N HIS A 484 -5.71 4.90 11.12
CA HIS A 484 -6.53 4.59 9.97
C HIS A 484 -6.73 3.08 9.83
N THR A 485 -7.97 2.64 9.60
CA THR A 485 -8.31 1.26 9.29
C THR A 485 -9.17 1.24 8.04
N GLN A 486 -8.78 0.44 7.05
CA GLN A 486 -9.51 0.20 5.83
C GLN A 486 -9.81 -1.28 5.69
N THR A 487 -11.06 -1.61 5.42
CA THR A 487 -11.47 -2.96 5.05
C THR A 487 -11.85 -2.99 3.58
N VAL A 488 -11.25 -3.89 2.82
CA VAL A 488 -11.53 -4.12 1.40
C VAL A 488 -11.92 -5.59 1.24
N SER A 489 -13.19 -5.85 0.94
CA SER A 489 -13.67 -7.17 0.61
C SER A 489 -13.57 -7.41 -0.91
N GLY A 490 -13.08 -8.57 -1.31
CA GLY A 490 -12.86 -8.94 -2.70
C GLY A 490 -11.42 -8.73 -3.18
N PRO A 491 -11.21 -8.66 -4.51
CA PRO A 491 -9.87 -8.54 -5.11
C PRO A 491 -9.12 -7.28 -4.65
N CYS A 492 -7.88 -7.43 -4.17
CA CYS A 492 -7.02 -6.28 -3.85
C CYS A 492 -6.85 -5.35 -5.07
N PRO A 493 -7.20 -4.05 -4.98
CA PRO A 493 -7.20 -3.12 -6.11
C PRO A 493 -5.84 -2.92 -6.81
N LEU A 494 -4.76 -3.39 -6.20
CA LEU A 494 -3.40 -2.94 -6.50
C LEU A 494 -2.44 -4.03 -7.00
N GLY A 495 -2.87 -5.28 -7.13
CA GLY A 495 -2.05 -6.37 -7.71
C GLY A 495 -0.66 -6.60 -7.06
N MET A 496 -0.34 -5.88 -5.98
CA MET A 496 1.02 -5.67 -5.49
C MET A 496 1.56 -6.86 -4.71
N VAL A 497 0.68 -7.69 -4.16
CA VAL A 497 1.09 -8.87 -3.44
C VAL A 497 0.73 -10.09 -4.25
N THR A 498 1.68 -10.54 -5.07
CA THR A 498 1.64 -11.83 -5.79
C THR A 498 1.39 -13.03 -4.85
N ALA A 499 1.47 -12.82 -3.52
CA ALA A 499 1.17 -13.81 -2.47
C ALA A 499 -0.24 -13.73 -1.87
N LEU A 500 -1.07 -12.74 -2.21
CA LEU A 500 -2.45 -12.66 -1.71
C LEU A 500 -3.39 -13.29 -2.74
N SER A 501 -3.66 -14.58 -2.57
CA SER A 501 -4.67 -15.36 -3.31
C SER A 501 -6.00 -14.60 -3.44
N MET A 502 -6.68 -14.75 -4.59
CA MET A 502 -7.77 -13.90 -5.06
C MET A 502 -9.06 -14.71 -5.28
N SER A 503 -9.85 -14.92 -4.23
CA SER A 503 -11.24 -15.38 -4.31
C SER A 503 -12.18 -14.28 -3.81
N GLU A 504 -13.45 -14.33 -4.23
CA GLU A 504 -14.52 -13.41 -3.77
C GLU A 504 -14.81 -13.54 -2.27
N ASN A 505 -14.31 -14.61 -1.66
CA ASN A 505 -14.43 -14.96 -0.25
C ASN A 505 -13.29 -14.40 0.61
N ILE A 506 -12.68 -13.26 0.25
CA ILE A 506 -11.50 -12.72 0.94
C ILE A 506 -11.73 -11.28 1.34
N THR A 507 -11.41 -10.96 2.59
CA THR A 507 -11.45 -9.60 3.11
C THR A 507 -10.06 -9.20 3.61
N TYR A 508 -9.58 -8.06 3.13
CA TYR A 508 -8.35 -7.44 3.57
C TYR A 508 -8.68 -6.33 4.56
N VAL A 509 -8.00 -6.30 5.69
CA VAL A 509 -8.08 -5.21 6.67
C VAL A 509 -6.69 -4.59 6.76
N GLU A 510 -6.52 -3.41 6.19
CA GLU A 510 -5.34 -2.59 6.38
C GLU A 510 -5.52 -1.64 7.56
N GLU A 511 -4.53 -1.63 8.43
CA GLU A 511 -4.39 -0.69 9.53
C GLU A 511 -3.11 0.12 9.31
N SER A 512 -3.18 1.44 9.26
CA SER A 512 -2.03 2.29 8.98
C SER A 512 -2.00 3.59 9.80
N ILE A 513 -0.81 4.20 9.81
CA ILE A 513 -0.58 5.55 10.35
C ILE A 513 -0.02 6.40 9.21
N PRO A 514 -0.86 7.20 8.53
CA PRO A 514 -0.40 8.01 7.41
C PRO A 514 0.56 9.11 7.85
N GLU A 515 1.44 9.53 6.95
CA GLU A 515 2.29 10.69 7.17
C GLU A 515 1.43 11.96 7.29
N GLY A 516 1.64 12.75 8.33
CA GLY A 516 0.76 13.88 8.66
C GLY A 516 -0.31 13.56 9.70
N ALA A 517 -0.46 12.30 10.13
CA ALA A 517 -1.38 11.98 11.21
C ALA A 517 -0.91 12.58 12.54
N THR A 518 -1.83 13.20 13.28
CA THR A 518 -1.59 13.57 14.68
C THR A 518 -1.46 12.29 15.51
N LEU A 519 -0.36 12.18 16.24
CA LEU A 519 -0.02 11.07 17.09
C LEU A 519 0.28 11.54 18.51
N TYR A 520 -0.22 10.73 19.43
CA TYR A 520 0.10 10.71 20.84
C TYR A 520 1.14 9.59 21.08
N VAL A 521 2.26 9.92 21.71
CA VAL A 521 3.33 8.99 22.07
C VAL A 521 3.62 9.09 23.56
N LEU A 522 3.45 7.99 24.29
CA LEU A 522 3.87 7.83 25.68
C LEU A 522 5.03 6.84 25.72
N GLY A 523 6.22 7.28 26.11
CA GLY A 523 7.43 6.46 26.13
C GLY A 523 8.58 7.10 26.92
N GLN A 524 9.77 6.52 26.86
CA GLN A 524 10.95 7.04 27.54
C GLN A 524 11.83 7.81 26.55
N ALA A 525 12.07 9.09 26.81
CA ALA A 525 13.12 9.86 26.14
C ALA A 525 14.48 9.39 26.65
N VAL A 526 15.31 8.97 25.71
CA VAL A 526 16.68 8.57 25.92
C VAL A 526 17.58 9.26 24.91
N GLU A 527 18.85 9.42 25.28
CA GLU A 527 19.87 9.85 24.34
C GLU A 527 19.99 8.83 23.20
N TYR A 528 19.86 9.29 21.96
CA TYR A 528 19.96 8.47 20.78
C TYR A 528 21.29 8.72 20.09
N ARG A 529 22.15 7.71 20.16
CA ARG A 529 23.35 7.64 19.35
C ARG A 529 23.03 6.80 18.12
N GLU A 530 23.02 7.41 16.94
CA GLU A 530 22.98 6.62 15.70
C GLU A 530 24.20 5.70 15.67
N GLU A 531 23.97 4.39 15.64
CA GLU A 531 25.02 3.41 15.40
C GLU A 531 25.53 3.61 13.98
N LYS A 532 26.60 4.39 13.86
CA LYS A 532 27.30 4.58 12.59
C LYS A 532 27.87 3.23 12.16
N PRO A 533 27.76 2.86 10.86
CA PRO A 533 28.34 1.61 10.36
C PRO A 533 29.84 1.59 10.69
N ASN A 534 30.31 0.43 11.15
CA ASN A 534 31.72 0.26 11.53
C ASN A 534 32.63 0.51 10.30
N LEU A 535 33.90 0.85 10.51
CA LEU A 535 34.85 1.19 9.43
C LEU A 535 34.81 0.13 8.31
N VAL A 536 34.83 -1.15 8.69
CA VAL A 536 34.75 -2.29 7.76
C VAL A 536 33.50 -2.24 6.88
N GLN A 537 32.34 -1.93 7.46
CA GLN A 537 31.08 -1.84 6.71
C GLN A 537 31.09 -0.67 5.73
N ARG A 538 31.65 0.48 6.13
CA ARG A 538 31.79 1.67 5.27
C ARG A 538 32.71 1.40 4.09
N VAL A 539 33.85 0.75 4.34
CA VAL A 539 34.79 0.33 3.30
C VAL A 539 34.12 -0.64 2.33
N ALA A 540 33.43 -1.66 2.86
CA ALA A 540 32.70 -2.62 2.03
C ALA A 540 31.60 -1.96 1.16
N GLU A 541 30.86 -1.00 1.70
CA GLU A 541 29.85 -0.27 0.93
C GLU A 541 30.47 0.60 -0.16
N ARG A 542 31.57 1.31 0.13
CA ARG A 542 32.32 2.08 -0.88
C ARG A 542 32.82 1.19 -2.00
N LEU A 543 33.43 0.06 -1.68
CA LEU A 543 33.89 -0.92 -2.67
C LEU A 543 32.72 -1.50 -3.48
N ARG A 544 31.56 -1.74 -2.86
CA ARG A 544 30.35 -2.16 -3.57
C ARG A 544 29.86 -1.08 -4.54
N ARG A 545 29.85 0.20 -4.12
CA ARG A 545 29.48 1.34 -4.99
C ARG A 545 30.48 1.51 -6.13
N LEU A 546 31.78 1.31 -5.86
CA LEU A 546 32.84 1.35 -6.87
C LEU A 546 32.64 0.25 -7.93
N LYS A 547 32.36 -0.99 -7.50
CA LYS A 547 32.02 -2.10 -8.41
C LYS A 547 30.76 -1.86 -9.24
N GLY A 548 29.81 -1.07 -8.73
CA GLY A 548 28.57 -0.75 -9.42
C GLY A 548 28.69 0.34 -10.50
N ASN A 549 29.83 1.05 -10.58
CA ASN A 549 30.05 2.12 -11.55
C ASN A 549 31.32 1.85 -12.38
N PRO A 550 31.17 1.29 -13.59
CA PRO A 550 32.30 0.93 -14.46
C PRO A 550 33.25 2.10 -14.74
N ALA A 551 32.74 3.33 -14.87
CA ALA A 551 33.56 4.50 -15.17
C ALA A 551 34.46 4.94 -14.00
N ARG A 552 34.05 4.67 -12.76
CA ARG A 552 34.90 4.90 -11.57
C ARG A 552 35.87 3.76 -11.35
N LEU A 553 35.45 2.54 -11.71
CA LEU A 553 36.29 1.36 -11.61
C LEU A 553 37.48 1.46 -12.57
N SER A 554 37.25 1.90 -13.81
CA SER A 554 38.31 2.12 -14.81
C SER A 554 39.34 3.19 -14.45
N ALA A 555 39.09 4.02 -13.42
CA ALA A 555 40.09 4.98 -12.93
C ALA A 555 41.24 4.30 -12.16
N TYR A 556 41.06 3.03 -11.76
CA TYR A 556 42.08 2.23 -11.07
C TYR A 556 42.78 1.22 -12.00
N ASP A 557 42.39 1.16 -13.28
CA ASP A 557 43.04 0.37 -14.34
C ASP A 557 44.23 1.19 -14.88
N ALA A 558 45.41 0.91 -14.35
CA ALA A 558 46.64 1.67 -14.58
C ALA A 558 47.37 1.22 -15.85
N ASP A 559 47.24 -0.06 -16.22
CA ASP A 559 47.86 -0.62 -17.42
C ASP A 559 46.97 -0.55 -18.67
N GLY A 560 45.69 -0.19 -18.50
CA GLY A 560 44.74 0.05 -19.58
C GLY A 560 44.28 -1.24 -20.28
N ASN A 561 44.43 -2.39 -19.63
CA ASN A 561 44.13 -3.70 -20.20
C ASN A 561 42.62 -4.04 -20.14
N GLY A 562 41.81 -3.23 -19.45
CA GLY A 562 40.36 -3.40 -19.31
C GLY A 562 39.92 -4.38 -18.21
N ALA A 563 40.84 -4.90 -17.39
CA ALA A 563 40.62 -5.86 -16.32
C ALA A 563 41.45 -5.51 -15.07
N ILE A 564 40.77 -5.29 -13.95
CA ILE A 564 41.45 -4.94 -12.68
C ILE A 564 42.17 -6.14 -12.07
N ASP A 565 43.48 -5.99 -11.87
CA ASP A 565 44.32 -6.99 -11.22
C ASP A 565 44.30 -6.88 -9.68
N ALA A 566 45.10 -7.71 -9.00
CA ALA A 566 45.12 -7.75 -7.53
C ALA A 566 45.71 -6.47 -6.90
N ASP A 567 46.70 -5.85 -7.55
CA ASP A 567 47.44 -4.70 -7.01
C ASP A 567 46.66 -3.41 -7.24
N GLU A 568 46.04 -3.26 -8.40
CA GLU A 568 45.08 -2.20 -8.72
C GLU A 568 43.85 -2.25 -7.80
N TRP A 569 43.37 -3.46 -7.49
CA TRP A 569 42.28 -3.65 -6.54
C TRP A 569 42.69 -3.31 -5.09
N GLU A 570 43.95 -3.55 -4.69
CA GLU A 570 44.46 -3.08 -3.41
C GLU A 570 44.55 -1.54 -3.33
N ALA A 571 44.91 -0.87 -4.43
CA ALA A 571 44.89 0.59 -4.48
C ALA A 571 43.47 1.14 -4.26
N ALA A 572 42.47 0.55 -4.90
CA ALA A 572 41.07 0.88 -4.68
C ALA A 572 40.59 0.63 -3.23
N ARG A 573 41.07 -0.45 -2.60
CA ARG A 573 40.80 -0.73 -1.17
C ARG A 573 41.42 0.29 -0.23
N ARG A 574 42.67 0.68 -0.48
CA ARG A 574 43.37 1.69 0.33
C ARG A 574 42.66 3.03 0.24
N ASP A 575 42.36 3.50 -0.96
CA ASP A 575 41.64 4.78 -1.16
C ASP A 575 40.24 4.77 -0.51
N ALA A 576 39.50 3.66 -0.62
CA ALA A 576 38.21 3.50 0.06
C ALA A 576 38.34 3.51 1.60
N THR A 577 39.46 3.00 2.13
CA THR A 577 39.76 2.97 3.57
C THR A 577 40.18 4.34 4.08
N ASP A 578 41.11 5.00 3.39
CA ASP A 578 41.62 6.33 3.73
C ASP A 578 40.49 7.37 3.68
N SER A 579 39.67 7.31 2.63
CA SER A 579 38.46 8.14 2.53
C SER A 579 37.47 7.87 3.68
N ALA A 580 37.33 6.61 4.13
CA ALA A 580 36.45 6.26 5.25
C ALA A 580 36.98 6.74 6.60
N ILE A 581 38.30 6.72 6.78
CA ILE A 581 38.99 7.22 7.97
C ILE A 581 38.91 8.76 7.99
N ALA A 582 39.22 9.42 6.87
CA ALA A 582 39.18 10.87 6.74
C ALA A 582 37.79 11.44 7.05
N GLU A 583 36.72 10.79 6.57
CA GLU A 583 35.35 11.16 6.93
C GLU A 583 35.05 10.94 8.43
N SER A 584 35.60 9.88 9.02
CA SER A 584 35.43 9.60 10.45
C SER A 584 36.13 10.62 11.34
N LEU A 585 37.27 11.17 10.88
CA LEU A 585 38.02 12.23 11.55
C LEU A 585 37.43 13.63 11.30
N GLY A 586 36.98 13.92 10.06
CA GLY A 586 36.40 15.21 9.68
C GLY A 586 34.99 15.47 10.23
N GLY A 587 34.27 14.43 10.64
CA GLY A 587 32.95 14.54 11.24
C GLY A 587 32.92 15.00 12.71
N GLY A 588 34.07 15.16 13.37
CA GLY A 588 34.16 15.39 14.82
C GLY A 588 33.48 16.66 15.35
N ALA A 589 33.33 17.71 14.53
CA ALA A 589 32.83 19.01 14.98
C ALA A 589 31.31 19.24 14.82
N LYS A 590 30.61 18.43 14.01
CA LYS A 590 29.13 18.52 13.82
C LYS A 590 28.37 17.32 14.39
N ALA A 591 29.05 16.30 14.89
CA ALA A 591 28.46 14.99 15.22
C ALA A 591 28.06 14.80 16.69
N GLN A 592 28.07 15.86 17.50
CA GLN A 592 27.80 15.78 18.94
C GLN A 592 26.52 16.53 19.34
N GLU A 593 25.56 16.63 18.43
CA GLU A 593 24.17 16.88 18.81
C GLU A 593 23.58 15.52 19.20
N SER A 594 23.54 15.24 20.51
CA SER A 594 22.83 14.09 21.05
C SER A 594 21.34 14.23 20.73
N HIS A 595 20.90 13.61 19.63
CA HIS A 595 19.49 13.58 19.29
C HIS A 595 18.75 12.76 20.35
N ILE A 596 17.56 13.21 20.75
CA ILE A 596 16.70 12.47 21.67
C ILE A 596 15.86 11.49 20.86
N ALA A 597 15.72 10.25 21.34
CA ALA A 597 14.71 9.32 20.82
C ALA A 597 13.76 8.86 21.91
N ILE A 598 12.51 8.64 21.52
CA ILE A 598 11.49 8.04 22.37
C ILE A 598 11.49 6.53 22.10
N ARG A 599 11.74 5.76 23.15
CA ARG A 599 11.84 4.30 23.14
C ARG A 599 10.97 3.67 24.20
N ARG A 600 10.89 2.34 24.17
CA ARG A 600 10.29 1.56 25.25
C ARG A 600 10.99 1.91 26.58
N PRO A 601 10.22 2.16 27.66
CA PRO A 601 10.81 2.35 28.98
C PRO A 601 11.56 1.11 29.49
N ASP A 602 12.70 1.32 30.15
CA ASP A 602 13.48 0.25 30.79
C ASP A 602 12.77 -0.31 32.02
N THR A 603 11.93 0.52 32.65
CA THR A 603 11.15 0.11 33.83
C THR A 603 10.05 -0.87 33.45
N ALA A 604 10.06 -2.04 34.09
CA ALA A 604 9.02 -3.05 33.88
C ALA A 604 7.64 -2.53 34.30
N GLY A 605 6.63 -2.77 33.46
CA GLY A 605 5.24 -2.40 33.74
C GLY A 605 4.80 -1.04 33.20
N VAL A 606 5.71 -0.21 32.68
CA VAL A 606 5.36 1.07 32.05
C VAL A 606 4.89 0.84 30.61
N PRO A 607 3.73 1.38 30.21
CA PRO A 607 3.21 1.16 28.88
C PRO A 607 3.93 2.08 27.88
N PHE A 608 4.39 1.50 26.76
CA PHE A 608 4.87 2.25 25.60
C PHE A 608 3.76 2.26 24.55
N VAL A 609 3.16 3.42 24.30
CA VAL A 609 1.94 3.53 23.47
C VAL A 609 2.14 4.59 22.39
N ILE A 610 1.74 4.25 21.17
CA ILE A 610 1.66 5.16 20.02
C ILE A 610 0.21 5.08 19.52
N ALA A 611 -0.51 6.19 19.51
CA ALA A 611 -1.93 6.23 19.15
C ALA A 611 -2.30 7.53 18.44
N GLY A 612 -3.39 7.53 17.66
CA GLY A 612 -3.85 8.76 16.98
C GLY A 612 -4.52 9.81 17.87
N SER A 613 -4.83 9.49 19.13
CA SER A 613 -5.42 10.44 20.09
C SER A 613 -5.14 10.04 21.54
N ARG A 614 -5.24 11.01 22.46
CA ARG A 614 -5.13 10.80 23.91
C ARG A 614 -6.32 9.98 24.40
N GLU A 615 -6.08 8.73 24.76
CA GLU A 615 -7.14 7.76 25.03
C GLU A 615 -7.67 7.90 26.48
N ALA A 616 -8.57 8.86 26.73
CA ALA A 616 -9.29 8.97 28.01
C ALA A 616 -10.08 7.68 28.35
N LYS A 617 -10.45 6.90 27.33
CA LYS A 617 -11.09 5.59 27.48
C LYS A 617 -10.14 4.54 28.11
N LEU A 618 -8.83 4.65 27.91
CA LEU A 618 -7.84 3.73 28.49
C LEU A 618 -7.72 3.93 30.00
N THR A 619 -7.60 5.19 30.45
CA THR A 619 -7.57 5.53 31.87
C THR A 619 -8.88 5.17 32.57
N PHE A 620 -10.03 5.31 31.90
CA PHE A 620 -11.33 4.84 32.40
C PHE A 620 -11.40 3.33 32.56
N LYS A 621 -10.97 2.54 31.56
CA LYS A 621 -10.93 1.07 31.66
C LYS A 621 -10.04 0.59 32.80
N LEU A 622 -8.85 1.19 32.95
CA LEU A 622 -7.94 0.89 34.06
C LEU A 622 -8.58 1.22 35.41
N ARG A 623 -9.30 2.36 35.51
CA ARG A 623 -10.07 2.73 36.70
C ARG A 623 -11.13 1.68 37.03
N LEU A 624 -11.93 1.28 36.04
CA LEU A 624 -13.00 0.31 36.20
C LEU A 624 -12.45 -1.05 36.67
N ILE A 625 -11.40 -1.55 36.03
CA ILE A 625 -10.74 -2.82 36.42
C ILE A 625 -10.22 -2.71 37.85
N SER A 626 -9.54 -1.62 38.21
CA SER A 626 -9.03 -1.42 39.57
C SER A 626 -10.16 -1.35 40.60
N ALA A 627 -11.29 -0.71 40.26
CA ALA A 627 -12.45 -0.59 41.15
C ALA A 627 -13.17 -1.94 41.33
N ILE A 628 -13.33 -2.73 40.26
CA ILE A 628 -13.90 -4.08 40.32
C ILE A 628 -13.02 -5.00 41.17
N LEU A 629 -11.70 -4.98 40.96
CA LEU A 629 -10.78 -5.81 41.75
C LEU A 629 -10.75 -5.38 43.22
N ALA A 630 -10.81 -4.08 43.51
CA ALA A 630 -10.91 -3.58 44.88
C ALA A 630 -12.24 -3.99 45.54
N PHE A 631 -13.35 -3.93 44.80
CA PHE A 631 -14.66 -4.38 45.28
C PHE A 631 -14.67 -5.89 45.56
N LEU A 632 -14.12 -6.70 44.66
CA LEU A 632 -14.01 -8.15 44.86
C LEU A 632 -13.10 -8.50 46.03
N ALA A 633 -11.99 -7.78 46.20
CA ALA A 633 -11.11 -7.95 47.37
C ALA A 633 -11.85 -7.64 48.68
N PHE A 634 -12.64 -6.55 48.70
CA PHE A 634 -13.46 -6.19 49.85
C PHE A 634 -14.56 -7.22 50.14
N ALA A 635 -15.29 -7.66 49.10
CA ALA A 635 -16.32 -8.69 49.23
C ALA A 635 -15.74 -10.02 49.74
N SER A 636 -14.56 -10.40 49.27
CA SER A 636 -13.84 -11.59 49.73
C SER A 636 -13.43 -11.48 51.20
N LEU A 637 -12.98 -10.30 51.63
CA LEU A 637 -12.64 -10.04 53.04
C LEU A 637 -13.87 -10.06 53.94
N CYS A 638 -15.00 -9.50 53.49
CA CYS A 638 -16.28 -9.60 54.20
C CYS A 638 -16.76 -11.05 54.32
N ALA A 639 -16.60 -11.87 53.27
CA ALA A 639 -16.93 -13.28 53.31
C ALA A 639 -16.04 -14.06 54.29
N ALA A 640 -14.75 -13.72 54.39
CA ALA A 640 -13.84 -14.28 55.39
C ALA A 640 -14.31 -13.97 56.82
N VAL A 641 -14.71 -12.72 57.09
CA VAL A 641 -15.19 -12.29 58.41
C VAL A 641 -16.52 -12.95 58.75
N LEU A 642 -17.46 -13.01 57.81
CA LEU A 642 -18.74 -13.70 58.01
C LEU A 642 -18.56 -15.20 58.27
N GLY A 643 -17.64 -15.85 57.54
CA GLY A 643 -17.26 -17.25 57.78
C GLY A 643 -16.68 -17.45 59.18
N TRP A 644 -15.82 -16.54 59.63
CA TRP A 644 -15.23 -16.59 60.96
C TRP A 644 -16.27 -16.37 62.08
N VAL A 645 -17.17 -15.41 61.92
CA VAL A 645 -18.27 -15.15 62.88
C VAL A 645 -19.26 -16.32 62.94
N ALA A 646 -19.59 -16.92 61.79
CA ALA A 646 -20.45 -18.10 61.74
C ALA A 646 -19.80 -19.31 62.42
N ALA A 647 -18.49 -19.50 62.26
CA ALA A 647 -17.74 -20.54 62.97
C ALA A 647 -17.76 -20.32 64.49
N PHE A 648 -17.63 -19.08 64.96
CA PHE A 648 -17.65 -18.73 66.39
C PHE A 648 -19.04 -18.75 67.04
N SER A 649 -20.12 -18.73 66.23
CA SER A 649 -21.51 -18.80 66.71
C SER A 649 -22.07 -20.23 66.75
N LEU A 650 -21.32 -21.20 66.23
CA LEU A 650 -21.68 -22.63 66.19
C LEU A 650 -20.94 -23.45 67.26
N ASP A 651 -19.95 -22.85 67.92
CA ASP A 651 -19.36 -23.30 69.19
C ASP A 651 -20.06 -22.59 70.36
#